data_AF-A0A4Q7ZAK4-F1
#
_entry.id   AF-A0A4Q7ZAK4-F1
#
_cell.length_a   1.000
_cell.length_b   1.000
_cell.length_c   1.000
_cell.angle_alpha   90.00
_cell.angle_beta   90.00
_cell.angle_gamma   90.00
#
_symmetry.space_group_name_H-M   'P 1'
#
loop_
_entity.id
_entity.type
_entity.pdbx_description
1 polymer ?
#
loop_
_entity_poly.entity_id
_entity_poly.type
_entity_poly.pdbx_seq_one_letter_code
_entity_poly.pdbx_strand_id
1 'polypeptide(L)'
;MDIKQYLNVLRRYKWGILGLCLSVTLAVVFLVFSMRPIYSASTTLLIEQKQSKVVASIDDWSSGDMTSKEYLQTQFEVLKSRDLAERVVRELRIAEQPEYAVAGEPGEGTALFDWRSFLPQGHQKSIAPSEEDKFNLLVSRFIKHLSIEPVRNTQLVRISFESADPRLAANVANAMARAYIASQMEVRLAMTEQAASWLASRLGVLKNNLELSAKNLQDYREKNNLIDTGVSGGIFAITSSQIQELNQRLVAAQFNESQVSRRYGAKHPAAQQARIDVSEAEKALHSAKDAAMEVAKRQFRLQELEREVDANRALYDAFFTRIKEANESLQLETSNARVIDLAKTPSVPVKPQKGLIIGLAAVLSLFLAAGIAFLLDYLDTTFKDPEEVERKLGVSMLGMVPFVVTRKPKRRKPGDSKQPIMFLDAKMSGYAEAIRTIRTSVVLSGIDKSHKTILLTSSVPSEGKTTTSINLAVALGQMEKVLLIDADMRRPSIGKTLDIPANSPGLANMVTGTAELDDCILHMEDANIDILTAGLVPPNPLELLSSHRFAELLRSLCERYDRIIIDSAPALLVSDSLVISRIVDAVLYVVRSDATSHGTARSGIARMKAANAPLIGVVLNKVNMRRAAQYYGAYTGYYNYGYSYGYGSRKAPDASEGD
;
A
#
# COMPACT_ATOMS: atom_id res chain seq x y z
N MET A 1 20.68 1.67 -27.12
CA MET A 1 20.86 2.19 -25.74
C MET A 1 21.91 1.36 -25.05
N ASP A 2 22.93 1.99 -24.49
CA ASP A 2 24.15 1.31 -24.07
C ASP A 2 24.06 0.87 -22.60
N ILE A 3 23.82 -0.41 -22.35
CA ILE A 3 23.64 -0.99 -20.99
C ILE A 3 24.82 -0.66 -20.06
N LYS A 4 26.01 -0.49 -20.65
CA LYS A 4 27.23 -0.09 -19.94
C LYS A 4 27.11 1.28 -19.26
N GLN A 5 26.41 2.24 -19.86
CA GLN A 5 26.22 3.57 -19.28
C GLN A 5 25.40 3.49 -17.98
N TYR A 6 24.30 2.76 -17.98
CA TYR A 6 23.45 2.61 -16.79
C TYR A 6 24.16 1.89 -15.64
N LEU A 7 24.92 0.84 -15.92
CA LEU A 7 25.73 0.13 -14.92
C LEU A 7 26.81 1.02 -14.29
N ASN A 8 27.35 1.95 -15.08
CA ASN A 8 28.36 2.89 -14.61
C ASN A 8 27.79 3.93 -13.63
N VAL A 9 26.57 4.40 -13.86
CA VAL A 9 25.86 5.30 -12.93
C VAL A 9 25.65 4.61 -11.58
N LEU A 10 25.14 3.37 -11.61
CA LEU A 10 24.92 2.59 -10.39
C LEU A 10 26.22 2.33 -9.63
N ARG A 11 27.32 1.98 -10.32
CA ARG A 11 28.63 1.80 -9.68
C ARG A 11 29.17 3.07 -9.04
N ARG A 12 28.96 4.23 -9.67
CA ARG A 12 29.41 5.53 -9.15
C ARG A 12 28.73 5.88 -7.83
N TYR A 13 27.42 5.65 -7.75
CA TYR A 13 26.61 6.02 -6.58
C TYR A 13 26.32 4.86 -5.63
N LYS A 14 26.96 3.69 -5.79
CA LYS A 14 26.68 2.47 -5.00
C LYS A 14 26.63 2.70 -3.49
N TRP A 15 27.52 3.53 -2.95
CA TRP A 15 27.55 3.84 -1.52
C TRP A 15 26.43 4.81 -1.09
N GLY A 16 26.04 5.74 -1.96
CA GLY A 16 24.88 6.60 -1.73
C GLY A 16 23.58 5.80 -1.80
N ILE A 17 23.48 4.88 -2.78
CA ILE A 17 22.33 3.99 -2.94
C ILE A 17 22.18 3.09 -1.71
N LEU A 18 23.26 2.42 -1.30
CA LEU A 18 23.27 1.58 -0.11
C LEU A 18 22.98 2.37 1.17
N GLY A 19 23.58 3.56 1.32
CA GLY A 19 23.37 4.43 2.48
C GLY A 19 21.92 4.86 2.64
N LEU A 20 21.28 5.35 1.56
CA LEU A 20 19.89 5.79 1.58
C LEU A 20 18.92 4.62 1.77
N CYS A 21 19.17 3.49 1.10
CA CYS A 21 18.37 2.27 1.29
C CYS A 21 18.45 1.80 2.76
N LEU A 22 19.65 1.75 3.34
CA LEU A 22 19.86 1.33 4.71
C LEU A 22 19.19 2.29 5.71
N SER A 23 19.32 3.61 5.52
CA SER A 23 18.71 4.59 6.42
C SER A 23 17.18 4.54 6.41
N VAL A 24 16.57 4.42 5.23
CA VAL A 24 15.11 4.31 5.10
C VAL A 24 14.64 2.98 5.69
N THR A 25 15.33 1.88 5.41
CA THR A 25 14.97 0.57 5.96
C THR A 25 15.08 0.56 7.48
N LEU A 26 16.15 1.12 8.07
CA LEU A 26 16.30 1.25 9.53
C LEU A 26 15.19 2.11 10.15
N ALA A 27 14.82 3.22 9.52
CA ALA A 27 13.72 4.06 9.99
C ALA A 27 12.38 3.31 9.98
N VAL A 28 12.10 2.54 8.92
CA VAL A 28 10.90 1.70 8.83
C VAL A 28 10.94 0.56 9.85
N VAL A 29 12.08 -0.09 10.06
CA VAL A 29 12.26 -1.10 11.12
C VAL A 29 11.92 -0.48 12.47
N PHE A 30 12.50 0.66 12.81
CA PHE A 30 12.22 1.35 14.06
C PHE A 30 10.73 1.67 14.23
N LEU A 31 10.08 2.22 13.20
CA LEU A 31 8.66 2.56 13.20
C LEU A 31 7.78 1.32 13.40
N VAL A 32 8.04 0.25 12.64
CA VAL A 32 7.28 -1.01 12.70
C VAL A 32 7.46 -1.72 14.05
N PHE A 33 8.62 -1.61 14.68
CA PHE A 33 8.85 -2.15 16.03
C PHE A 33 8.26 -1.29 17.15
N SER A 34 7.99 0.00 16.89
CA SER A 34 7.29 0.91 17.80
C SER A 34 5.76 0.75 17.75
N MET A 35 5.22 0.16 16.68
CA MET A 35 3.78 -0.13 16.56
C MET A 35 3.32 -1.21 17.55
N ARG A 36 2.12 -1.00 18.13
CA ARG A 36 1.51 -1.97 19.04
C ARG A 36 1.11 -3.25 18.29
N PRO A 37 1.42 -4.44 18.83
CA PRO A 37 0.99 -5.71 18.25
C PRO A 37 -0.53 -5.88 18.42
N ILE A 38 -1.20 -6.34 17.36
CA ILE A 38 -2.63 -6.68 17.37
C ILE A 38 -2.76 -8.19 17.23
N TYR A 39 -3.55 -8.78 18.12
CA TYR A 39 -3.84 -10.20 18.18
C TYR A 39 -5.25 -10.45 17.65
N SER A 40 -5.47 -11.61 17.04
CA SER A 40 -6.79 -12.04 16.60
C SER A 40 -7.11 -13.42 17.18
N ALA A 41 -8.31 -13.58 17.72
CA ALA A 41 -8.82 -14.85 18.22
C ALA A 41 -10.16 -15.17 17.57
N SER A 42 -10.40 -16.43 17.22
CA SER A 42 -11.63 -16.84 16.54
C SER A 42 -12.33 -18.00 17.23
N THR A 43 -13.66 -17.93 17.36
CA THR A 43 -14.52 -19.06 17.73
C THR A 43 -15.37 -19.50 16.54
N THR A 44 -15.71 -20.77 16.48
CA THR A 44 -16.54 -21.34 15.42
C THR A 44 -17.88 -21.80 15.98
N LEU A 45 -18.96 -21.29 15.39
CA LEU A 45 -20.34 -21.61 15.76
C LEU A 45 -21.01 -22.40 14.62
N LEU A 46 -21.71 -23.48 14.96
CA LEU A 46 -22.60 -24.18 14.04
C LEU A 46 -24.02 -23.66 14.21
N ILE A 47 -24.68 -23.32 13.11
CA ILE A 47 -26.07 -22.86 13.09
C ILE A 47 -26.90 -23.89 12.31
N GLU A 48 -27.72 -24.65 13.03
CA GLU A 48 -28.58 -25.70 12.48
C GLU A 48 -29.97 -25.15 12.15
N GLN A 49 -30.44 -25.36 10.92
CA GLN A 49 -31.80 -25.02 10.51
C GLN A 49 -32.74 -26.17 10.89
N LYS A 50 -33.27 -26.18 12.12
CA LYS A 50 -34.28 -27.15 12.54
C LYS A 50 -35.67 -26.54 12.43
N GLN A 51 -36.46 -26.97 11.44
CA GLN A 51 -37.86 -26.58 11.31
C GLN A 51 -38.63 -27.05 12.57
N SER A 52 -39.17 -26.12 13.35
CA SER A 52 -40.05 -26.47 14.45
C SER A 52 -41.39 -26.95 13.86
N LYS A 53 -41.62 -28.27 13.91
CA LYS A 53 -42.89 -28.91 13.51
C LYS A 53 -44.12 -28.40 14.26
N VAL A 54 -43.94 -27.55 15.28
CA VAL A 54 -45.02 -27.02 16.12
C VAL A 54 -45.88 -26.00 15.38
N VAL A 55 -45.31 -25.22 14.44
CA VAL A 55 -46.01 -24.11 13.75
C VAL A 55 -46.39 -24.44 12.30
N ALA A 56 -45.85 -25.52 11.73
CA ALA A 56 -46.03 -25.90 10.32
C ALA A 56 -47.46 -26.32 9.91
N SER A 57 -48.46 -26.21 10.80
CA SER A 57 -49.82 -26.74 10.56
C SER A 57 -50.90 -25.67 10.61
N ILE A 58 -50.57 -24.41 10.94
CA ILE A 58 -51.58 -23.40 11.29
C ILE A 58 -51.72 -22.29 10.23
N ASP A 59 -50.76 -22.08 9.32
CA ASP A 59 -50.94 -21.06 8.26
C ASP A 59 -49.92 -21.16 7.09
N ASP A 60 -49.70 -22.36 6.55
CA ASP A 60 -48.66 -22.58 5.53
C ASP A 60 -49.13 -22.23 4.10
N TRP A 61 -49.66 -21.01 3.91
CA TRP A 61 -50.13 -20.53 2.60
C TRP A 61 -49.37 -19.31 2.05
N SER A 62 -48.32 -18.79 2.70
CA SER A 62 -47.63 -17.60 2.17
C SER A 62 -46.11 -17.46 2.35
N SER A 63 -45.38 -18.40 2.95
CA SER A 63 -43.91 -18.32 2.98
C SER A 63 -43.29 -19.25 1.95
N GLY A 64 -42.79 -18.67 0.85
CA GLY A 64 -41.90 -19.39 -0.07
C GLY A 64 -40.73 -20.00 0.70
N ASP A 65 -40.41 -21.26 0.36
CA ASP A 65 -39.28 -22.01 0.94
C ASP A 65 -38.00 -21.18 0.88
N MET A 66 -37.65 -20.54 2.00
CA MET A 66 -36.42 -19.78 2.11
C MET A 66 -35.27 -20.78 2.02
N THR A 67 -34.43 -20.63 1.00
CA THR A 67 -33.35 -21.58 0.77
C THR A 67 -32.43 -21.61 1.99
N SER A 68 -31.83 -22.76 2.33
CA SER A 68 -30.93 -22.86 3.49
C SER A 68 -29.78 -21.84 3.45
N LYS A 69 -29.43 -21.34 2.26
CA LYS A 69 -28.46 -20.26 2.07
C LYS A 69 -28.98 -18.90 2.55
N GLU A 70 -30.20 -18.52 2.19
CA GLU A 70 -30.83 -17.28 2.65
C GLU A 70 -31.02 -17.27 4.16
N TYR A 71 -31.40 -18.42 4.75
CA TYR A 71 -31.46 -18.57 6.20
C TYR A 71 -30.12 -18.27 6.87
N LEU A 72 -29.05 -18.93 6.43
CA LEU A 72 -27.71 -18.72 6.98
C LEU A 72 -27.24 -17.27 6.81
N GLN A 73 -27.51 -16.65 5.66
CA GLN A 73 -27.14 -15.26 5.41
C GLN A 73 -27.84 -14.30 6.38
N THR A 74 -29.14 -14.49 6.64
CA THR A 74 -29.86 -13.73 7.66
C THR A 74 -29.25 -13.93 9.04
N GLN A 75 -28.89 -15.17 9.41
CA GLN A 75 -28.26 -15.43 10.71
C GLN A 75 -26.88 -14.76 10.85
N PHE A 76 -26.11 -14.65 9.77
CA PHE A 76 -24.83 -13.94 9.79
C PHE A 76 -24.99 -12.43 9.98
N GLU A 77 -26.02 -11.82 9.40
CA GLU A 77 -26.32 -10.40 9.64
C GLU A 77 -26.89 -10.17 11.05
N VAL A 78 -27.68 -11.09 11.59
CA VAL A 78 -28.10 -11.05 13.00
C VAL A 78 -26.89 -11.11 13.94
N LEU A 79 -25.89 -11.95 13.64
CA LEU A 79 -24.64 -12.02 14.39
C LEU A 79 -23.83 -10.71 14.36
N LYS A 80 -23.94 -9.93 13.28
CA LYS A 80 -23.33 -8.59 13.15
C LYS A 80 -24.19 -7.48 13.76
N SER A 81 -25.38 -7.81 14.28
CA SER A 81 -26.30 -6.82 14.82
C SER A 81 -25.65 -6.03 15.96
N ARG A 82 -25.99 -4.75 15.97
CA ARG A 82 -25.49 -3.82 16.97
C ARG A 82 -25.94 -4.22 18.39
N ASP A 83 -27.14 -4.74 18.56
CA ASP A 83 -27.68 -5.14 19.86
C ASP A 83 -26.84 -6.22 20.54
N LEU A 84 -26.35 -7.21 19.77
CA LEU A 84 -25.44 -8.24 20.31
C LEU A 84 -24.09 -7.63 20.69
N ALA A 85 -23.55 -6.74 19.87
CA ALA A 85 -22.32 -6.02 20.17
C ALA A 85 -22.46 -5.19 21.46
N GLU A 86 -23.58 -4.49 21.65
CA GLU A 86 -23.87 -3.70 22.84
C GLU A 86 -23.97 -4.57 24.10
N ARG A 87 -24.64 -5.74 24.01
CA ARG A 87 -24.71 -6.70 25.11
C ARG A 87 -23.31 -7.15 25.53
N VAL A 88 -22.46 -7.55 24.59
CA VAL A 88 -21.09 -8.01 24.89
C VAL A 88 -20.21 -6.87 25.41
N VAL A 89 -20.35 -5.67 24.86
CA VAL A 89 -19.64 -4.47 25.33
C VAL A 89 -19.94 -4.19 26.81
N ARG A 90 -21.21 -4.34 27.22
CA ARG A 90 -21.65 -4.17 28.61
C ARG A 90 -21.19 -5.33 29.50
N GLU A 91 -21.35 -6.57 29.03
CA GLU A 91 -20.95 -7.80 29.77
C GLU A 91 -19.46 -7.80 30.12
N LEU A 92 -18.60 -7.51 29.13
CA LEU A 92 -17.14 -7.54 29.29
C LEU A 92 -16.55 -6.20 29.77
N ARG A 93 -17.40 -5.21 30.06
CA ARG A 93 -17.00 -3.86 30.49
C ARG A 93 -15.91 -3.27 29.60
N ILE A 94 -16.11 -3.31 28.28
CA ILE A 94 -15.10 -2.89 27.31
C ILE A 94 -14.65 -1.43 27.53
N ALA A 95 -15.52 -0.57 28.06
CA ALA A 95 -15.20 0.81 28.42
C ALA A 95 -14.06 0.96 29.46
N GLU A 96 -13.85 -0.05 30.32
CA GLU A 96 -12.80 -0.06 31.34
C GLU A 96 -11.45 -0.55 30.80
N GLN A 97 -11.42 -1.14 29.59
CA GLN A 97 -10.20 -1.69 29.01
C GLN A 97 -9.25 -0.57 28.54
N PRO A 98 -7.93 -0.65 28.77
CA PRO A 98 -6.98 0.40 28.40
C PRO A 98 -6.96 0.75 26.91
N GLU A 99 -7.36 -0.19 26.05
CA GLU A 99 -7.47 -0.01 24.58
C GLU A 99 -8.70 0.83 24.17
N TYR A 100 -9.75 0.81 24.98
CA TYR A 100 -11.05 1.43 24.68
C TYR A 100 -11.44 2.54 25.65
N ALA A 101 -10.69 2.71 26.73
CA ALA A 101 -10.79 3.85 27.63
C ALA A 101 -10.69 5.12 26.79
N VAL A 102 -11.75 5.93 26.81
CA VAL A 102 -11.85 7.17 26.04
C VAL A 102 -10.90 8.20 26.67
N ALA A 103 -9.61 8.08 26.35
CA ALA A 103 -8.70 9.21 26.45
C ALA A 103 -9.13 10.20 25.36
N GLY A 104 -9.63 11.37 25.78
CA GLY A 104 -9.98 12.43 24.85
C GLY A 104 -8.76 12.85 24.04
N GLU A 105 -8.78 12.59 22.72
CA GLU A 105 -8.42 13.52 21.64
C GLU A 105 -8.30 12.78 20.27
N PRO A 106 -8.49 13.48 19.14
CA PRO A 106 -8.71 12.87 17.83
C PRO A 106 -7.40 12.55 17.10
N GLY A 107 -7.39 11.42 16.37
CA GLY A 107 -6.41 11.19 15.30
C GLY A 107 -5.89 9.77 15.12
N GLU A 108 -6.75 8.76 14.98
CA GLU A 108 -6.34 7.52 14.32
C GLU A 108 -6.29 7.73 12.80
N GLY A 109 -5.19 8.34 12.38
CA GLY A 109 -4.78 8.50 11.00
C GLY A 109 -3.27 8.60 10.98
N THR A 110 -2.61 7.59 10.43
CA THR A 110 -1.18 7.46 10.21
C THR A 110 -0.61 8.66 9.41
N ALA A 111 -0.36 9.79 10.07
CA ALA A 111 0.31 10.92 9.48
C ALA A 111 1.37 11.43 10.46
N LEU A 112 2.64 11.07 10.21
CA LEU A 112 3.81 11.68 10.84
C LEU A 112 3.94 13.19 10.55
N PHE A 113 2.97 13.80 9.85
CA PHE A 113 2.90 15.21 9.46
C PHE A 113 1.43 15.62 9.29
N ASP A 114 0.78 16.12 10.34
CA ASP A 114 -0.59 16.64 10.24
C ASP A 114 -0.57 18.11 9.81
N TRP A 115 -0.45 18.34 8.50
CA TRP A 115 -0.42 19.65 7.87
C TRP A 115 -1.70 20.48 8.11
N ARG A 116 -2.79 19.85 8.58
CA ARG A 116 -4.06 20.53 8.91
C ARG A 116 -3.94 21.47 10.11
N SER A 117 -2.94 21.27 10.96
CA SER A 117 -2.59 22.17 12.07
C SER A 117 -2.09 23.55 11.61
N PHE A 118 -1.68 23.69 10.35
CA PHE A 118 -1.25 24.95 9.74
C PHE A 118 -2.39 25.73 9.04
N LEU A 119 -3.61 25.19 9.04
CA LEU A 119 -4.80 25.91 8.54
C LEU A 119 -5.45 26.69 9.70
N PRO A 120 -5.81 27.97 9.53
CA PRO A 120 -6.57 28.70 10.53
C PRO A 120 -7.98 28.11 10.62
N GLN A 121 -8.20 27.19 11.55
CA GLN A 121 -9.52 26.61 11.80
C GLN A 121 -10.32 27.52 12.72
N GLY A 122 -11.41 28.07 12.19
CA GLY A 122 -12.50 28.60 13.00
C GLY A 122 -13.07 27.46 13.85
N HIS A 123 -12.76 27.46 15.14
CA HIS A 123 -13.19 26.42 16.06
C HIS A 123 -14.69 26.57 16.33
N GLN A 124 -15.50 25.75 15.66
CA GLN A 124 -16.83 25.44 16.12
C GLN A 124 -16.68 24.54 17.33
N LYS A 125 -17.04 25.07 18.51
CA LYS A 125 -16.94 24.42 19.81
C LYS A 125 -17.66 23.06 19.76
N SER A 126 -16.91 21.97 19.65
CA SER A 126 -17.45 20.62 19.79
C SER A 126 -18.10 20.54 21.17
N ILE A 127 -19.42 20.38 21.20
CA ILE A 127 -20.16 20.03 22.42
C ILE A 127 -19.49 18.75 22.95
N ALA A 128 -19.20 18.71 24.25
CA ALA A 128 -18.66 17.50 24.86
C ALA A 128 -19.64 16.35 24.56
N PRO A 129 -19.21 15.26 23.90
CA PRO A 129 -20.12 14.20 23.50
C PRO A 129 -20.86 13.66 24.72
N SER A 130 -22.18 13.44 24.57
CA SER A 130 -23.01 12.83 25.60
C SER A 130 -22.45 11.47 26.00
N GLU A 131 -22.74 10.98 27.21
CA GLU A 131 -22.37 9.61 27.62
C GLU A 131 -22.92 8.56 26.62
N GLU A 132 -24.08 8.85 26.02
CA GLU A 132 -24.66 8.02 24.96
C GLU A 132 -23.84 8.08 23.66
N ASP A 133 -23.31 9.25 23.28
CA ASP A 133 -22.43 9.40 22.11
C ASP A 133 -21.11 8.68 22.29
N LYS A 134 -20.53 8.73 23.50
CA LYS A 134 -19.32 7.99 23.87
C LYS A 134 -19.54 6.48 23.77
N PHE A 135 -20.68 6.00 24.26
CA PHE A 135 -21.05 4.60 24.16
C PHE A 135 -21.25 4.17 22.69
N ASN A 136 -21.97 4.98 21.91
CA ASN A 136 -22.18 4.75 20.48
C ASN A 136 -20.85 4.68 19.70
N LEU A 137 -19.90 5.55 20.02
CA LEU A 137 -18.57 5.56 19.41
C LEU A 137 -17.75 4.33 19.82
N LEU A 138 -17.85 3.91 21.09
CA LEU A 138 -17.20 2.69 21.58
C LEU A 138 -17.75 1.45 20.86
N VAL A 139 -19.06 1.31 20.75
CA VAL A 139 -19.72 0.21 20.03
C VAL A 139 -19.30 0.20 18.56
N SER A 140 -19.23 1.38 17.93
CA SER A 140 -18.76 1.50 16.55
C SER A 140 -17.30 1.05 16.37
N ARG A 141 -16.41 1.39 17.33
CA ARG A 141 -15.02 0.92 17.34
C ARG A 141 -14.94 -0.59 17.58
N PHE A 142 -15.75 -1.12 18.48
CA PHE A 142 -15.86 -2.55 18.76
C PHE A 142 -16.27 -3.33 17.50
N ILE A 143 -17.32 -2.89 16.81
CA ILE A 143 -17.80 -3.53 15.57
C ILE A 143 -16.73 -3.52 14.48
N LYS A 144 -15.92 -2.46 14.36
CA LYS A 144 -14.80 -2.39 13.39
C LYS A 144 -13.74 -3.48 13.60
N HIS A 145 -13.54 -3.93 14.84
CA HIS A 145 -12.58 -4.99 15.17
C HIS A 145 -13.21 -6.39 15.20
N LEU A 146 -14.52 -6.49 14.99
CA LEU A 146 -15.26 -7.75 14.92
C LEU A 146 -15.41 -8.19 13.46
N SER A 147 -14.93 -9.38 13.13
CA SER A 147 -15.15 -10.02 11.82
C SER A 147 -16.01 -11.27 11.99
N ILE A 148 -17.05 -11.39 11.16
CA ILE A 148 -17.97 -12.52 11.15
C ILE A 148 -18.01 -13.07 9.72
N GLU A 149 -17.39 -14.23 9.54
CA GLU A 149 -17.14 -14.81 8.23
C GLU A 149 -17.76 -16.22 8.12
N PRO A 150 -18.60 -16.48 7.11
CA PRO A 150 -19.13 -17.81 6.88
C PRO A 150 -18.08 -18.74 6.29
N VAL A 151 -18.06 -19.99 6.76
CA VAL A 151 -17.21 -21.03 6.16
C VAL A 151 -17.94 -21.60 4.94
N ARG A 152 -17.36 -21.40 3.76
CA ARG A 152 -17.96 -21.76 2.45
C ARG A 152 -18.49 -23.20 2.44
N ASN A 153 -19.70 -23.38 1.91
CA ASN A 153 -20.38 -24.67 1.78
C ASN A 153 -20.60 -25.42 3.11
N THR A 154 -20.70 -24.69 4.23
CA THR A 154 -21.00 -25.27 5.54
C THR A 154 -22.02 -24.42 6.30
N GLN A 155 -22.52 -24.96 7.42
CA GLN A 155 -23.36 -24.26 8.40
C GLN A 155 -22.52 -23.59 9.51
N LEU A 156 -21.21 -23.45 9.31
CA LEU A 156 -20.28 -22.89 10.28
C LEU A 156 -20.04 -21.41 10.02
N VAL A 157 -19.99 -20.63 11.09
CA VAL A 157 -19.58 -19.23 11.09
C VAL A 157 -18.38 -19.04 12.01
N ARG A 158 -17.38 -18.32 11.52
CA ARG A 158 -16.20 -17.93 12.28
C ARG A 158 -16.39 -16.51 12.79
N ILE A 159 -16.37 -16.34 14.10
CA ILE A 159 -16.43 -15.04 14.77
C ILE A 159 -15.02 -14.74 15.26
N SER A 160 -14.40 -13.68 14.75
CA SER A 160 -13.04 -13.27 15.10
C SER A 160 -13.02 -11.85 15.63
N PHE A 161 -12.19 -11.59 16.64
CA PHE A 161 -12.02 -10.25 17.20
C PHE A 161 -10.54 -9.86 17.24
N GLU A 162 -10.24 -8.63 16.84
CA GLU A 162 -8.90 -8.04 16.87
C GLU A 162 -8.72 -7.13 18.11
N SER A 163 -7.66 -7.34 18.89
CA SER A 163 -7.34 -6.51 20.06
C SER A 163 -5.85 -6.51 20.36
N ALA A 164 -5.36 -5.44 20.98
CA ALA A 164 -4.01 -5.39 21.53
C ALA A 164 -3.78 -6.36 22.71
N ASP A 165 -4.85 -6.74 23.42
CA ASP A 165 -4.80 -7.77 24.47
C ASP A 165 -5.27 -9.14 23.92
N PRO A 166 -4.39 -10.16 23.88
CA PRO A 166 -4.76 -11.49 23.40
C PRO A 166 -5.86 -12.17 24.24
N ARG A 167 -5.96 -11.86 25.54
CA ARG A 167 -7.01 -12.41 26.40
C ARG A 167 -8.36 -11.81 26.07
N LEU A 168 -8.40 -10.48 25.89
CA LEU A 168 -9.60 -9.77 25.48
C LEU A 168 -10.11 -10.29 24.14
N ALA A 169 -9.23 -10.49 23.16
CA ALA A 169 -9.60 -11.04 21.85
C ALA A 169 -10.35 -12.38 21.95
N ALA A 170 -9.83 -13.32 22.73
CA ALA A 170 -10.46 -14.63 22.91
C ALA A 170 -11.77 -14.52 23.69
N ASN A 171 -11.81 -13.70 24.74
CA ASN A 171 -13.00 -13.51 25.56
C ASN A 171 -14.15 -12.89 24.77
N VAL A 172 -13.86 -11.88 23.94
CA VAL A 172 -14.87 -11.20 23.11
C VAL A 172 -15.44 -12.16 22.06
N ALA A 173 -14.59 -12.89 21.34
CA ALA A 173 -15.06 -13.86 20.34
C ALA A 173 -15.99 -14.90 20.99
N ASN A 174 -15.59 -15.48 22.13
CA ASN A 174 -16.41 -16.43 22.88
C ASN A 174 -17.70 -15.82 23.44
N ALA A 175 -17.66 -14.57 23.92
CA ALA A 175 -18.82 -13.86 24.45
C ALA A 175 -19.85 -13.56 23.34
N MET A 176 -19.41 -13.17 22.14
CA MET A 176 -20.30 -12.99 20.99
C MET A 176 -21.05 -14.28 20.63
N ALA A 177 -20.38 -15.42 20.64
CA ALA A 177 -21.03 -16.71 20.38
C ALA A 177 -22.09 -17.06 21.46
N ARG A 178 -21.77 -16.83 22.75
CA ARG A 178 -22.71 -17.05 23.85
C ARG A 178 -23.90 -16.09 23.80
N ALA A 179 -23.65 -14.80 23.55
CA ALA A 179 -24.68 -13.77 23.46
C ALA A 179 -25.67 -14.08 22.32
N TYR A 180 -25.18 -14.56 21.18
CA TYR A 180 -26.04 -15.00 20.08
C TYR A 180 -26.90 -16.22 20.45
N ILE A 181 -26.30 -17.26 21.05
CA ILE A 181 -27.03 -18.45 21.50
C ILE A 181 -28.13 -18.06 22.50
N ALA A 182 -27.80 -17.22 23.49
CA ALA A 182 -28.74 -16.73 24.49
C ALA A 182 -29.87 -15.92 23.84
N SER A 183 -29.55 -15.01 22.91
CA SER A 183 -30.54 -14.21 22.19
C SER A 183 -31.49 -15.08 21.34
N GLN A 184 -30.99 -16.13 20.67
CA GLN A 184 -31.85 -17.05 19.91
C GLN A 184 -32.77 -17.86 20.82
N MET A 185 -32.28 -18.25 22.00
CA MET A 185 -33.10 -18.93 23.00
C MET A 185 -34.19 -18.00 23.54
N GLU A 186 -33.87 -16.74 23.87
CA GLU A 186 -34.84 -15.72 24.31
C GLU A 186 -35.95 -15.50 23.27
N VAL A 187 -35.58 -15.28 22.00
CA VAL A 187 -36.57 -15.08 20.91
C VAL A 187 -37.46 -16.30 20.75
N ARG A 188 -36.89 -17.50 20.80
CA ARG A 188 -37.67 -18.74 20.67
C ARG A 188 -38.60 -18.95 21.86
N LEU A 189 -38.14 -18.70 23.09
CA LEU A 189 -38.98 -18.77 24.28
C LEU A 189 -40.14 -17.78 24.18
N ALA A 190 -39.88 -16.53 23.81
CA ALA A 190 -40.91 -15.51 23.61
C ALA A 190 -41.94 -15.92 22.55
N MET A 191 -41.51 -16.44 21.39
CA MET A 191 -42.41 -16.91 20.34
C MET A 191 -43.25 -18.12 20.80
N THR A 192 -42.66 -19.01 21.60
CA THR A 192 -43.35 -20.21 22.12
C THR A 192 -44.34 -19.85 23.22
N GLU A 193 -43.98 -18.94 24.12
CA GLU A 193 -44.89 -18.37 25.13
C GLU A 193 -46.07 -17.65 24.48
N GLN A 194 -45.82 -16.84 23.45
CA GLN A 194 -46.86 -16.16 22.70
C GLN A 194 -47.79 -17.17 22.00
N ALA A 195 -47.25 -18.19 21.34
CA ALA A 195 -48.05 -19.25 20.72
C ALA A 195 -48.85 -20.06 21.75
N ALA A 196 -48.26 -20.39 22.89
CA ALA A 196 -48.93 -21.08 24.00
C ALA A 196 -50.07 -20.23 24.57
N SER A 197 -49.86 -18.92 24.74
CA SER A 197 -50.90 -17.98 25.21
C SER A 197 -52.08 -17.90 24.22
N TRP A 198 -51.79 -17.90 22.91
CA TRP A 198 -52.81 -17.89 21.87
C TRP A 198 -53.61 -19.20 21.85
N LEU A 199 -52.93 -20.35 21.94
CA LEU A 199 -53.59 -21.66 22.03
C LEU A 199 -54.46 -21.76 23.30
N ALA A 200 -53.96 -21.30 24.45
CA ALA A 200 -54.71 -21.30 25.70
C ALA A 200 -55.98 -20.44 25.61
N SER A 201 -55.88 -19.25 25.02
CA SER A 201 -57.03 -18.39 24.73
C SER A 201 -58.06 -19.09 23.83
N ARG A 202 -57.59 -19.73 22.75
CA ARG A 202 -58.46 -20.47 21.82
C ARG A 202 -59.13 -21.68 22.48
N LEU A 203 -58.41 -22.40 23.34
CA LEU A 203 -58.95 -23.53 24.11
C LEU A 203 -60.09 -23.07 25.04
N GLY A 204 -59.98 -21.87 25.64
CA GLY A 204 -61.05 -21.28 26.43
C GLY A 204 -62.34 -21.06 25.61
N VAL A 205 -62.22 -20.58 24.37
CA VAL A 205 -63.35 -20.42 23.46
C VAL A 205 -63.95 -21.78 23.07
N LEU A 206 -63.11 -22.76 22.72
CA LEU A 206 -63.58 -24.11 22.36
C LEU A 206 -64.28 -24.81 23.53
N LYS A 207 -63.76 -24.65 24.75
CA LYS A 207 -64.40 -25.15 25.97
C LYS A 207 -65.80 -24.58 26.13
N ASN A 208 -65.96 -23.26 26.00
CA ASN A 208 -67.27 -22.61 26.10
C ASN A 208 -68.25 -23.11 25.02
N ASN A 209 -67.78 -23.30 23.78
CA ASN A 209 -68.62 -23.84 22.70
C ASN A 209 -69.03 -25.29 22.97
N LEU A 210 -68.12 -26.11 23.50
CA LEU A 210 -68.42 -27.48 23.90
C LEU A 210 -69.45 -27.51 25.04
N GLU A 211 -69.29 -26.69 26.07
CA GLU A 211 -70.25 -26.58 27.17
C GLU A 211 -71.62 -26.12 26.67
N LEU A 212 -71.67 -25.13 25.77
CA LEU A 212 -72.90 -24.61 25.20
C LEU A 212 -73.60 -25.65 24.31
N SER A 213 -72.86 -26.34 23.43
CA SER A 213 -73.43 -27.40 22.58
C SER A 213 -73.88 -28.61 23.39
N ALA A 214 -73.12 -29.01 24.42
CA ALA A 214 -73.50 -30.09 25.34
C ALA A 214 -74.75 -29.74 26.13
N LYS A 215 -74.86 -28.48 26.60
CA LYS A 215 -76.06 -27.96 27.25
C LYS A 215 -77.25 -27.96 26.29
N ASN A 216 -77.10 -27.48 25.06
CA ASN A 216 -78.18 -27.48 24.06
C ASN A 216 -78.68 -28.91 23.78
N LEU A 217 -77.77 -29.89 23.68
CA LEU A 217 -78.12 -31.30 23.53
C LEU A 217 -78.90 -31.81 24.75
N GLN A 218 -78.44 -31.49 25.96
CA GLN A 218 -79.09 -31.87 27.20
C GLN A 218 -80.49 -31.24 27.34
N ASP A 219 -80.61 -29.93 27.15
CA ASP A 219 -81.87 -29.19 27.17
C ASP A 219 -82.86 -29.76 26.13
N TYR A 220 -82.36 -30.17 24.95
CA TYR A 220 -83.17 -30.81 23.92
C TYR A 220 -83.65 -32.21 24.34
N ARG A 221 -82.79 -33.02 24.97
CA ARG A 221 -83.15 -34.34 25.51
C ARG A 221 -84.21 -34.23 26.60
N GLU A 222 -84.04 -33.31 27.53
CA GLU A 222 -84.99 -33.05 28.62
C GLU A 222 -86.36 -32.57 28.09
N LYS A 223 -86.36 -31.56 27.21
CA LYS A 223 -87.60 -30.98 26.65
C LYS A 223 -88.42 -31.99 25.84
N ASN A 224 -87.77 -32.95 25.18
CA ASN A 224 -88.43 -33.96 24.35
C ASN A 224 -88.60 -35.31 25.07
N ASN A 225 -88.27 -35.40 26.37
CA ASN A 225 -88.27 -36.64 27.15
C ASN A 225 -87.48 -37.79 26.48
N LEU A 226 -86.38 -37.45 25.80
CA LEU A 226 -85.50 -38.39 25.10
C LEU A 226 -84.38 -38.92 26.03
N ILE A 227 -84.63 -38.92 27.34
CA ILE A 227 -83.68 -39.43 28.33
C ILE A 227 -83.59 -40.94 28.13
N ASP A 228 -82.44 -41.36 27.61
CA ASP A 228 -82.13 -42.69 27.13
C ASP A 228 -82.45 -43.77 28.18
N THR A 229 -83.49 -44.56 27.91
CA THR A 229 -83.69 -45.87 28.53
C THR A 229 -83.08 -46.94 27.64
N GLY A 230 -81.85 -46.75 27.13
CA GLY A 230 -81.07 -47.76 26.39
C GLY A 230 -81.70 -48.36 25.12
N VAL A 231 -82.81 -47.79 24.65
CA VAL A 231 -83.63 -48.32 23.54
C VAL A 231 -83.77 -47.23 22.45
N SER A 232 -82.67 -46.54 22.15
CA SER A 232 -82.62 -45.45 21.15
C SER A 232 -82.85 -45.90 19.69
N GLY A 233 -83.02 -47.21 19.43
CA GLY A 233 -83.48 -47.75 18.14
C GLY A 233 -84.94 -48.25 18.13
N GLY A 234 -85.60 -48.33 19.30
CA GLY A 234 -86.87 -49.06 19.43
C GLY A 234 -88.09 -48.27 18.97
N ILE A 235 -88.17 -46.96 19.26
CA ILE A 235 -89.39 -46.18 18.94
C ILE A 235 -89.58 -46.04 17.43
N PHE A 236 -88.50 -45.85 16.67
CA PHE A 236 -88.55 -45.79 15.20
C PHE A 236 -88.86 -47.17 14.58
N ALA A 237 -88.30 -48.24 15.15
CA ALA A 237 -88.59 -49.60 14.71
C ALA A 237 -90.05 -50.02 15.01
N ILE A 238 -90.57 -49.66 16.20
CA ILE A 238 -91.94 -49.94 16.63
C ILE A 238 -92.95 -49.14 15.78
N THR A 239 -92.69 -47.87 15.49
CA THR A 239 -93.56 -47.04 14.63
C THR A 239 -93.52 -47.48 13.17
N SER A 240 -92.36 -47.88 12.64
CA SER A 240 -92.25 -48.47 11.29
C SER A 240 -93.03 -49.78 11.16
N SER A 241 -92.96 -50.66 12.18
CA SER A 241 -93.73 -51.90 12.21
C SER A 241 -95.24 -51.64 12.32
N GLN A 242 -95.67 -50.67 13.13
CA GLN A 242 -97.08 -50.29 13.26
C GLN A 242 -97.65 -49.68 11.98
N ILE A 243 -96.88 -48.84 11.28
CA ILE A 243 -97.27 -48.29 9.97
C ILE A 243 -97.42 -49.42 8.95
N GLN A 244 -96.51 -50.39 8.93
CA GLN A 244 -96.59 -51.53 8.03
C GLN A 244 -97.83 -52.40 8.31
N GLU A 245 -98.15 -52.64 9.59
CA GLU A 245 -99.36 -53.37 10.00
C GLU A 245 -100.64 -52.60 9.64
N LEU A 246 -100.70 -51.30 9.92
CA LEU A 246 -101.85 -50.45 9.58
C LEU A 246 -102.05 -50.34 8.06
N ASN A 247 -100.95 -50.30 7.30
CA ASN A 247 -101.00 -50.32 5.85
C ASN A 247 -101.54 -51.67 5.33
N GLN A 248 -101.15 -52.80 5.93
CA GLN A 248 -101.73 -54.11 5.62
C GLN A 248 -103.22 -54.19 5.97
N ARG A 249 -103.63 -53.64 7.13
CA ARG A 249 -105.04 -53.56 7.54
C ARG A 249 -105.86 -52.69 6.59
N LEU A 250 -105.32 -51.57 6.12
CA LEU A 250 -105.97 -50.72 5.14
C LEU A 250 -106.18 -51.45 3.80
N VAL A 251 -105.14 -52.12 3.29
CA VAL A 251 -105.23 -52.91 2.06
C VAL A 251 -106.27 -54.03 2.20
N ALA A 252 -106.33 -54.71 3.35
CA ALA A 252 -107.33 -55.73 3.63
C ALA A 252 -108.76 -55.16 3.72
N ALA A 253 -108.94 -54.00 4.35
CA ALA A 253 -110.23 -53.31 4.45
C ALA A 253 -110.71 -52.83 3.07
N GLN A 254 -109.82 -52.28 2.24
CA GLN A 254 -110.13 -51.87 0.86
C GLN A 254 -110.51 -53.08 -0.01
N PHE A 255 -109.80 -54.20 0.16
CA PHE A 255 -110.16 -55.44 -0.51
C PHE A 255 -111.54 -55.96 -0.07
N ASN A 256 -111.85 -55.94 1.22
CA ASN A 256 -113.15 -56.34 1.76
C ASN A 256 -114.28 -55.42 1.25
N GLU A 257 -114.10 -54.10 1.27
CA GLU A 257 -115.05 -53.13 0.71
C GLU A 257 -115.32 -53.42 -0.77
N SER A 258 -114.28 -53.65 -1.57
CA SER A 258 -114.43 -53.97 -3.00
C SER A 258 -115.25 -55.25 -3.24
N GLN A 259 -115.08 -56.28 -2.40
CA GLN A 259 -115.83 -57.54 -2.48
C GLN A 259 -117.30 -57.34 -2.07
N VAL A 260 -117.57 -56.61 -0.98
CA VAL A 260 -118.92 -56.37 -0.46
C VAL A 260 -119.71 -55.46 -1.40
N SER A 261 -119.09 -54.40 -1.92
CA SER A 261 -119.70 -53.47 -2.87
C SER A 261 -120.06 -54.15 -4.21
N ARG A 262 -119.27 -55.13 -4.67
CA ARG A 262 -119.59 -55.96 -5.85
C ARG A 262 -120.76 -56.91 -5.61
N ARG A 263 -120.88 -57.48 -4.41
CA ARG A 263 -121.88 -58.52 -4.11
C ARG A 263 -123.27 -57.97 -3.77
N TYR A 264 -123.35 -56.82 -3.10
CA TYR A 264 -124.61 -56.28 -2.59
C TYR A 264 -124.98 -54.90 -3.17
N GLY A 265 -124.11 -54.28 -3.98
CA GLY A 265 -124.30 -52.95 -4.53
C GLY A 265 -123.95 -51.81 -3.55
N ALA A 266 -123.55 -50.66 -4.07
CA ALA A 266 -122.91 -49.57 -3.31
C ALA A 266 -123.76 -48.92 -2.20
N LYS A 267 -125.08 -49.19 -2.14
CA LYS A 267 -126.01 -48.63 -1.14
C LYS A 267 -126.42 -49.62 -0.04
N HIS A 268 -125.89 -50.85 -0.06
CA HIS A 268 -126.24 -51.85 0.93
C HIS A 268 -125.59 -51.54 2.30
N PRO A 269 -126.27 -51.76 3.44
CA PRO A 269 -125.74 -51.46 4.77
C PRO A 269 -124.36 -52.07 5.03
N ALA A 270 -124.10 -53.28 4.51
CA ALA A 270 -122.80 -53.95 4.62
C ALA A 270 -121.67 -53.24 3.85
N ALA A 271 -121.96 -52.65 2.67
CA ALA A 271 -120.97 -51.90 1.89
C ALA A 271 -120.67 -50.55 2.54
N GLN A 272 -121.68 -49.93 3.15
CA GLN A 272 -121.50 -48.69 3.91
C GLN A 272 -120.62 -48.90 5.16
N GLN A 273 -120.77 -50.05 5.85
CA GLN A 273 -119.89 -50.42 6.95
C GLN A 273 -118.45 -50.64 6.49
N ALA A 274 -118.23 -51.42 5.42
CA ALA A 274 -116.88 -51.66 4.90
C ALA A 274 -116.17 -50.36 4.45
N ARG A 275 -116.92 -49.38 3.93
CA ARG A 275 -116.39 -48.05 3.60
C ARG A 275 -116.01 -47.21 4.82
N ILE A 276 -116.76 -47.35 5.93
CA ILE A 276 -116.40 -46.74 7.22
C ILE A 276 -115.11 -47.37 7.73
N ASP A 277 -114.98 -48.70 7.67
CA ASP A 277 -113.77 -49.42 8.11
C ASP A 277 -112.53 -49.00 7.30
N VAL A 278 -112.67 -48.78 5.97
CA VAL A 278 -111.59 -48.22 5.13
C VAL A 278 -111.23 -46.80 5.58
N SER A 279 -112.21 -45.91 5.77
CA SER A 279 -111.94 -44.53 6.19
C SER A 279 -111.31 -44.48 7.60
N GLU A 280 -111.70 -45.38 8.49
CA GLU A 280 -111.11 -45.53 9.82
C GLU A 280 -109.65 -46.02 9.73
N ALA A 281 -109.38 -47.03 8.90
CA ALA A 281 -108.03 -47.51 8.64
C ALA A 281 -107.14 -46.45 7.96
N GLU A 282 -107.67 -45.65 7.03
CA GLU A 282 -106.96 -44.52 6.40
C GLU A 282 -106.61 -43.44 7.42
N LYS A 283 -107.58 -43.05 8.27
CA LYS A 283 -107.34 -42.07 9.34
C LYS A 283 -106.31 -42.57 10.35
N ALA A 284 -106.37 -43.84 10.73
CA ALA A 284 -105.42 -44.46 11.64
C ALA A 284 -104.00 -44.54 11.03
N LEU A 285 -103.88 -44.82 9.72
CA LEU A 285 -102.60 -44.81 9.02
C LEU A 285 -102.03 -43.39 8.89
N HIS A 286 -102.87 -42.41 8.59
CA HIS A 286 -102.44 -41.00 8.48
C HIS A 286 -101.94 -40.48 9.83
N SER A 287 -102.68 -40.70 10.92
CA SER A 287 -102.26 -40.30 12.26
C SER A 287 -100.98 -41.01 12.72
N ALA A 288 -100.82 -42.30 12.40
CA ALA A 288 -99.58 -43.03 12.66
C ALA A 288 -98.38 -42.50 11.84
N LYS A 289 -98.61 -42.10 10.58
CA LYS A 289 -97.59 -41.50 9.72
C LYS A 289 -97.15 -40.13 10.23
N ASP A 290 -98.09 -39.29 10.66
CA ASP A 290 -97.80 -37.98 11.24
C ASP A 290 -97.00 -38.12 12.54
N ALA A 291 -97.40 -39.04 13.42
CA ALA A 291 -96.67 -39.35 14.64
C ALA A 291 -95.25 -39.87 14.35
N ALA A 292 -95.07 -40.74 13.35
CA ALA A 292 -93.75 -41.22 12.94
C ALA A 292 -92.87 -40.13 12.33
N MET A 293 -93.44 -39.21 11.53
CA MET A 293 -92.71 -38.06 10.99
C MET A 293 -92.25 -37.10 12.09
N GLU A 294 -93.06 -36.90 13.13
CA GLU A 294 -92.68 -36.08 14.28
C GLU A 294 -91.53 -36.72 15.07
N VAL A 295 -91.59 -38.03 15.31
CA VAL A 295 -90.49 -38.79 15.92
C VAL A 295 -89.23 -38.73 15.05
N ALA A 296 -89.36 -38.90 13.74
CA ALA A 296 -88.24 -38.77 12.79
C ALA A 296 -87.55 -37.41 12.89
N LYS A 297 -88.34 -36.33 12.89
CA LYS A 297 -87.84 -34.96 12.97
C LYS A 297 -87.08 -34.72 14.29
N ARG A 298 -87.58 -35.26 15.41
CA ARG A 298 -86.90 -35.17 16.70
C ARG A 298 -85.59 -35.95 16.72
N GLN A 299 -85.57 -37.14 16.12
CA GLN A 299 -84.37 -37.97 16.03
C GLN A 299 -83.28 -37.34 15.15
N PHE A 300 -83.64 -36.76 14.01
CA PHE A 300 -82.67 -36.05 13.16
C PHE A 300 -82.04 -34.86 13.87
N ARG A 301 -82.84 -34.07 14.60
CA ARG A 301 -82.33 -32.92 15.35
C ARG A 301 -81.45 -33.35 16.54
N LEU A 302 -81.79 -34.46 17.19
CA LEU A 302 -80.94 -35.06 18.23
C LEU A 302 -79.57 -35.45 17.64
N GLN A 303 -79.56 -36.18 16.53
CA GLN A 303 -78.32 -36.61 15.87
C GLN A 303 -77.49 -35.42 15.38
N GLU A 304 -78.11 -34.34 14.92
CA GLU A 304 -77.43 -33.09 14.56
C GLU A 304 -76.70 -32.48 15.76
N LEU A 305 -77.38 -32.35 16.92
CA LEU A 305 -76.81 -31.83 18.16
C LEU A 305 -75.70 -32.74 18.71
N GLU A 306 -75.86 -34.06 18.63
CA GLU A 306 -74.82 -35.03 19.02
C GLU A 306 -73.57 -34.87 18.17
N ARG A 307 -73.72 -34.76 16.85
CA ARG A 307 -72.58 -34.52 15.94
C ARG A 307 -71.90 -33.17 16.22
N GLU A 308 -72.65 -32.14 16.60
CA GLU A 308 -72.10 -30.83 16.98
C GLU A 308 -71.25 -30.94 18.25
N VAL A 309 -71.73 -31.65 19.28
CA VAL A 309 -70.98 -31.91 20.52
C VAL A 309 -69.72 -32.73 20.23
N ASP A 310 -69.83 -33.80 19.46
CA ASP A 310 -68.69 -34.65 19.12
C ASP A 310 -67.63 -33.88 18.32
N ALA A 311 -68.05 -33.03 17.38
CA ALA A 311 -67.15 -32.16 16.63
C ALA A 311 -66.43 -31.15 17.53
N ASN A 312 -67.16 -30.48 18.43
CA ASN A 312 -66.55 -29.54 19.38
C ASN A 312 -65.61 -30.25 20.37
N ARG A 313 -65.94 -31.47 20.79
CA ARG A 313 -65.10 -32.29 21.67
C ARG A 313 -63.81 -32.71 20.98
N ALA A 314 -63.89 -33.20 19.75
CA ALA A 314 -62.71 -33.58 18.96
C ALA A 314 -61.77 -32.38 18.74
N LEU A 315 -62.31 -31.18 18.46
CA LEU A 315 -61.52 -29.96 18.36
C LEU A 315 -60.87 -29.58 19.69
N TYR A 316 -61.61 -29.65 20.79
CA TYR A 316 -61.07 -29.37 22.13
C TYR A 316 -59.92 -30.31 22.47
N ASP A 317 -60.10 -31.63 22.31
CA ASP A 317 -59.09 -32.64 22.63
C ASP A 317 -57.84 -32.51 21.74
N ALA A 318 -58.01 -32.18 20.46
CA ALA A 318 -56.91 -31.92 19.53
C ALA A 318 -56.08 -30.69 19.97
N PHE A 319 -56.73 -29.57 20.30
CA PHE A 319 -56.05 -28.36 20.77
C PHE A 319 -55.39 -28.56 22.14
N PHE A 320 -56.05 -29.29 23.05
CA PHE A 320 -55.48 -29.62 24.35
C PHE A 320 -54.20 -30.45 24.22
N THR A 321 -54.23 -31.47 23.35
CA THR A 321 -53.04 -32.28 23.03
C THR A 321 -51.93 -31.41 22.45
N ARG A 322 -52.27 -30.47 21.55
CA ARG A 322 -51.30 -29.56 20.95
C ARG A 322 -50.65 -28.61 21.96
N ILE A 323 -51.40 -28.12 22.94
CA ILE A 323 -50.86 -27.33 24.06
C ILE A 323 -49.93 -28.17 24.92
N LYS A 324 -50.30 -29.43 25.21
CA LYS A 324 -49.46 -30.34 25.98
C LYS A 324 -48.12 -30.61 25.27
N GLU A 325 -48.16 -30.90 23.98
CA GLU A 325 -46.96 -31.06 23.14
C GLU A 325 -46.09 -29.78 23.12
N ALA A 326 -46.73 -28.60 23.00
CA ALA A 326 -46.01 -27.32 23.01
C ALA A 326 -45.31 -27.05 24.35
N ASN A 327 -45.96 -27.38 25.48
CA ASN A 327 -45.39 -27.26 26.81
C ASN A 327 -44.26 -28.26 27.08
N GLU A 328 -44.36 -29.49 26.56
CA GLU A 328 -43.27 -30.45 26.63
C GLU A 328 -42.08 -30.00 25.78
N SER A 329 -42.32 -29.36 24.63
CA SER A 329 -41.26 -28.78 23.79
C SER A 329 -40.53 -27.61 24.45
N LEU A 330 -41.16 -26.88 25.39
CA LEU A 330 -40.49 -25.81 26.16
C LEU A 330 -39.39 -26.37 27.09
N GLN A 331 -39.51 -27.64 27.53
CA GLN A 331 -38.53 -28.29 28.42
C GLN A 331 -37.32 -28.87 27.67
N LEU A 332 -37.45 -29.11 26.36
CA LEU A 332 -36.35 -29.61 25.53
C LEU A 332 -35.48 -28.43 25.06
N GLU A 333 -34.50 -28.05 25.88
CA GLU A 333 -33.51 -26.99 25.62
C GLU A 333 -32.53 -27.33 24.47
N THR A 334 -33.01 -27.45 23.23
CA THR A 334 -32.11 -27.56 22.08
C THR A 334 -31.95 -26.19 21.43
N SER A 335 -30.85 -25.49 21.72
CA SER A 335 -30.42 -24.31 20.95
C SER A 335 -30.13 -24.73 19.50
N ASN A 336 -30.60 -23.93 18.54
CA ASN A 336 -30.30 -24.13 17.11
C ASN A 336 -28.87 -23.72 16.75
N ALA A 337 -28.10 -23.22 17.72
CA ALA A 337 -26.70 -22.91 17.55
C ALA A 337 -25.86 -23.50 18.67
N ARG A 338 -24.70 -24.07 18.31
CA ARG A 338 -23.74 -24.61 19.27
C ARG A 338 -22.32 -24.20 18.92
N VAL A 339 -21.51 -23.95 19.95
CA VAL A 339 -20.08 -23.67 19.76
C VAL A 339 -19.36 -24.97 19.44
N ILE A 340 -18.65 -25.00 18.32
CA ILE A 340 -17.84 -26.14 17.88
C ILE A 340 -16.40 -26.00 18.38
N ASP A 341 -15.82 -24.81 18.25
CA ASP A 341 -14.47 -24.52 18.69
C ASP A 341 -14.42 -23.17 19.43
N LEU A 342 -13.88 -23.17 20.64
CA LEU A 342 -13.75 -22.00 21.48
C LEU A 342 -12.49 -21.21 21.09
N ALA A 343 -12.60 -19.88 21.08
CA ALA A 343 -11.45 -19.02 20.85
C ALA A 343 -10.41 -19.22 21.96
N LYS A 344 -9.19 -19.59 21.56
CA LYS A 344 -8.00 -19.70 22.43
C LYS A 344 -7.24 -18.38 22.43
N THR A 345 -6.48 -18.12 23.49
CA THR A 345 -5.64 -16.92 23.59
C THR A 345 -4.47 -17.01 22.60
N PRO A 346 -4.38 -16.14 21.59
CA PRO A 346 -3.32 -16.17 20.59
C PRO A 346 -1.96 -15.82 21.21
N SER A 347 -0.92 -16.57 20.83
CA SER A 347 0.46 -16.34 21.29
C SER A 347 1.27 -15.43 20.37
N VAL A 348 0.82 -15.24 19.14
CA VAL A 348 1.50 -14.42 18.11
C VAL A 348 0.57 -13.33 17.58
N PRO A 349 1.07 -12.11 17.35
CA PRO A 349 0.27 -11.05 16.76
C PRO A 349 0.09 -11.25 15.25
N VAL A 350 -1.08 -10.87 14.75
CA VAL A 350 -1.43 -10.93 13.31
C VAL A 350 -1.00 -9.65 12.60
N LYS A 351 -1.00 -8.51 13.29
CA LYS A 351 -0.57 -7.20 12.75
C LYS A 351 0.39 -6.48 13.72
N PRO A 352 1.31 -5.66 13.20
CA PRO A 352 1.71 -5.54 11.79
C PRO A 352 2.56 -6.72 11.32
N GLN A 353 2.46 -7.09 10.04
CA GLN A 353 3.32 -8.12 9.42
C GLN A 353 4.74 -7.57 9.20
N LYS A 354 5.54 -7.56 10.27
CA LYS A 354 6.84 -6.86 10.33
C LYS A 354 7.75 -7.19 9.15
N GLY A 355 7.91 -8.47 8.83
CA GLY A 355 8.77 -8.92 7.71
C GLY A 355 8.32 -8.41 6.34
N LEU A 356 7.01 -8.42 6.07
CA LEU A 356 6.46 -7.96 4.79
C LEU A 356 6.67 -6.46 4.61
N ILE A 357 6.38 -5.66 5.64
CA ILE A 357 6.51 -4.19 5.58
C ILE A 357 7.99 -3.81 5.41
N ILE A 358 8.89 -4.42 6.17
CA ILE A 358 10.34 -4.17 6.06
C ILE A 358 10.85 -4.57 4.67
N GLY A 359 10.43 -5.74 4.16
CA GLY A 359 10.81 -6.21 2.83
C GLY A 359 10.34 -5.26 1.72
N LEU A 360 9.09 -4.82 1.77
CA LEU A 360 8.53 -3.88 0.79
C LEU A 360 9.24 -2.52 0.86
N ALA A 361 9.51 -2.00 2.05
CA ALA A 361 10.24 -0.76 2.25
C ALA A 361 11.68 -0.84 1.73
N ALA A 362 12.37 -1.96 1.94
CA ALA A 362 13.71 -2.18 1.43
C ALA A 362 13.73 -2.13 -0.11
N VAL A 363 12.78 -2.81 -0.77
CA VAL A 363 12.65 -2.80 -2.24
C VAL A 363 12.33 -1.41 -2.76
N LEU A 364 11.33 -0.72 -2.18
CA LEU A 364 10.95 0.64 -2.60
C LEU A 364 12.09 1.64 -2.41
N SER A 365 12.80 1.56 -1.28
CA SER A 365 13.94 2.45 -1.01
C SER A 365 15.10 2.22 -1.98
N LEU A 366 15.34 0.97 -2.41
CA LEU A 366 16.35 0.66 -3.42
C LEU A 366 16.01 1.29 -4.78
N PHE A 367 14.75 1.18 -5.23
CA PHE A 367 14.30 1.81 -6.47
C PHE A 367 14.40 3.33 -6.41
N LEU A 368 13.96 3.93 -5.30
CA LEU A 368 14.06 5.38 -5.10
C LEU A 368 15.52 5.84 -5.10
N ALA A 369 16.39 5.13 -4.38
CA ALA A 369 17.81 5.43 -4.32
C ALA A 369 18.50 5.32 -5.69
N ALA A 370 18.17 4.29 -6.47
CA ALA A 370 18.65 4.15 -7.84
C ALA A 370 18.14 5.29 -8.74
N GLY A 371 16.86 5.66 -8.62
CA GLY A 371 16.28 6.80 -9.34
C GLY A 371 16.99 8.12 -9.04
N ILE A 372 17.28 8.38 -7.76
CA ILE A 372 18.05 9.56 -7.34
C ILE A 372 19.47 9.52 -7.92
N ALA A 373 20.13 8.37 -7.95
CA ALA A 373 21.46 8.23 -8.56
C ALA A 373 21.45 8.58 -10.06
N PHE A 374 20.44 8.13 -10.80
CA PHE A 374 20.26 8.52 -12.20
C PHE A 374 19.97 10.00 -12.38
N LEU A 375 19.14 10.59 -11.51
CA LEU A 375 18.86 12.02 -11.54
C LEU A 375 20.13 12.85 -11.28
N LEU A 376 20.94 12.45 -10.28
CA LEU A 376 22.20 13.12 -9.99
C LEU A 376 23.21 13.01 -11.13
N ASP A 377 23.26 11.88 -11.85
CA ASP A 377 24.12 11.74 -13.03
C ASP A 377 23.61 12.57 -14.20
N TYR A 378 22.29 12.61 -14.42
CA TYR A 378 21.66 13.39 -15.48
C TYR A 378 21.90 14.90 -15.31
N LEU A 379 21.89 15.40 -14.07
CA LEU A 379 22.13 16.81 -13.76
C LEU A 379 23.62 17.20 -13.81
N ASP A 380 24.54 16.23 -13.87
CA ASP A 380 25.98 16.49 -13.89
C ASP A 380 26.48 16.78 -15.30
N THR A 381 26.80 18.05 -15.56
CA THR A 381 27.20 18.59 -16.87
C THR A 381 28.72 18.77 -17.04
N THR A 382 29.52 18.04 -16.26
CA THR A 382 31.00 18.14 -16.28
C THR A 382 31.67 17.17 -17.26
N PHE A 383 32.91 17.47 -17.67
CA PHE A 383 33.70 16.57 -18.53
C PHE A 383 34.27 15.39 -17.75
N LYS A 384 33.81 14.20 -18.10
CA LYS A 384 34.27 12.93 -17.53
C LYS A 384 35.17 12.17 -18.50
N ASP A 385 34.91 12.33 -19.80
CA ASP A 385 35.54 11.50 -20.82
C ASP A 385 36.28 12.33 -21.87
N PRO A 386 37.44 11.83 -22.36
CA PRO A 386 38.19 12.46 -23.44
C PRO A 386 37.38 12.66 -24.73
N GLU A 387 36.58 11.68 -25.13
CA GLU A 387 35.72 11.76 -26.33
C GLU A 387 34.62 12.83 -26.21
N GLU A 388 34.21 13.17 -24.97
CA GLU A 388 33.25 14.25 -24.75
C GLU A 388 33.83 15.62 -25.09
N VAL A 389 35.14 15.80 -24.92
CA VAL A 389 35.83 17.06 -25.25
C VAL A 389 35.68 17.32 -26.74
N GLU A 390 36.05 16.36 -27.59
CA GLU A 390 35.99 16.52 -29.04
C GLU A 390 34.53 16.66 -29.52
N ARG A 391 33.63 15.78 -29.06
CA ARG A 391 32.22 15.79 -29.46
C ARG A 391 31.48 17.05 -29.02
N LYS A 392 31.69 17.54 -27.79
CA LYS A 392 30.91 18.65 -27.21
C LYS A 392 31.53 20.03 -27.47
N LEU A 393 32.84 20.12 -27.67
CA LEU A 393 33.57 21.39 -27.88
C LEU A 393 34.02 21.61 -29.33
N GLY A 394 34.09 20.55 -30.16
CA GLY A 394 34.50 20.65 -31.56
C GLY A 394 35.95 21.12 -31.71
N VAL A 395 36.84 20.66 -30.83
CA VAL A 395 38.27 20.95 -30.83
C VAL A 395 39.03 19.66 -30.47
N SER A 396 40.23 19.50 -31.02
CA SER A 396 41.05 18.31 -30.81
C SER A 396 41.48 18.18 -29.35
N MET A 397 41.46 16.96 -28.82
CA MET A 397 42.03 16.68 -27.51
C MET A 397 43.52 16.35 -27.64
N LEU A 398 44.39 17.17 -27.04
CA LEU A 398 45.84 17.00 -27.15
C LEU A 398 46.43 16.10 -26.06
N GLY A 399 45.72 15.90 -24.96
CA GLY A 399 46.09 14.91 -23.94
C GLY A 399 45.35 15.09 -22.62
N MET A 400 45.59 14.15 -21.70
CA MET A 400 45.01 14.12 -20.36
C MET A 400 46.11 14.19 -19.32
N VAL A 401 45.96 15.06 -18.31
CA VAL A 401 46.89 15.13 -17.18
C VAL A 401 46.25 14.47 -15.96
N PRO A 402 46.88 13.45 -15.36
CA PRO A 402 46.29 12.71 -14.25
C PRO A 402 46.24 13.55 -12.97
N PHE A 403 45.20 13.36 -12.17
CA PHE A 403 45.14 13.93 -10.83
C PHE A 403 46.10 13.20 -9.90
N VAL A 404 47.07 13.94 -9.36
CA VAL A 404 48.07 13.43 -8.42
C VAL A 404 47.82 14.03 -7.04
N VAL A 405 47.68 13.18 -6.03
CA VAL A 405 47.61 13.61 -4.62
C VAL A 405 49.04 13.66 -4.09
N THR A 406 49.62 14.85 -4.05
CA THR A 406 50.89 15.07 -3.35
C THR A 406 50.62 15.21 -1.85
N ARG A 407 51.16 14.31 -1.02
CA ARG A 407 51.12 14.48 0.44
C ARG A 407 51.97 15.70 0.79
N LYS A 408 51.37 16.76 1.35
CA LYS A 408 52.15 17.85 1.95
C LYS A 408 52.99 17.27 3.09
N PRO A 409 54.33 17.42 3.11
CA PRO A 409 55.13 17.01 4.25
C PRO A 409 54.68 17.80 5.49
N LYS A 410 54.46 17.11 6.61
CA LYS A 410 53.93 17.68 7.87
C LYS A 410 54.88 18.68 8.56
N ARG A 411 56.14 18.77 8.13
CA ARG A 411 57.13 19.75 8.61
C ARG A 411 58.07 20.09 7.47
N ARG A 412 58.10 21.37 7.05
CA ARG A 412 59.20 21.91 6.24
C ARG A 412 60.32 22.28 7.18
N LYS A 413 61.50 21.66 7.04
CA LYS A 413 62.72 22.18 7.69
C LYS A 413 63.18 23.43 6.91
N PRO A 414 63.66 24.48 7.58
CA PRO A 414 64.32 25.59 6.88
C PRO A 414 65.53 25.02 6.11
N GLY A 415 65.58 25.19 4.79
CA GLY A 415 66.65 24.67 3.94
C GLY A 415 66.33 23.43 3.10
N ASP A 416 65.13 22.84 3.22
CA ASP A 416 64.69 21.75 2.34
C ASP A 416 64.20 22.34 1.01
N SER A 417 65.11 22.38 0.02
CA SER A 417 64.94 23.06 -1.26
C SER A 417 63.93 22.38 -2.18
N LYS A 418 62.96 23.18 -2.66
CA LYS A 418 62.04 22.97 -3.80
C LYS A 418 61.07 21.78 -3.70
N GLN A 419 59.76 22.03 -3.91
CA GLN A 419 58.90 20.95 -4.35
C GLN A 419 59.38 20.52 -5.74
N PRO A 420 59.71 19.24 -5.97
CA PRO A 420 60.17 18.82 -7.29
C PRO A 420 59.06 19.11 -8.30
N ILE A 421 59.45 19.68 -9.44
CA ILE A 421 58.57 19.79 -10.60
C ILE A 421 58.08 18.38 -10.92
N MET A 422 56.76 18.20 -10.98
CA MET A 422 56.14 16.85 -11.04
C MET A 422 56.66 16.02 -12.22
N PHE A 423 57.02 16.65 -13.34
CA PHE A 423 57.63 15.99 -14.49
C PHE A 423 59.03 15.40 -14.22
N LEU A 424 59.84 16.05 -13.38
CA LEU A 424 61.20 15.61 -13.04
C LEU A 424 61.22 14.63 -11.85
N ASP A 425 60.12 14.48 -11.13
CA ASP A 425 60.02 13.52 -10.02
C ASP A 425 59.95 12.08 -10.56
N ALA A 426 61.02 11.30 -10.31
CA ALA A 426 61.11 9.90 -10.70
C ALA A 426 59.95 9.04 -10.16
N LYS A 427 59.31 9.44 -9.05
CA LYS A 427 58.15 8.73 -8.46
C LYS A 427 56.85 8.98 -9.23
N MET A 428 56.85 9.92 -10.17
CA MET A 428 55.67 10.40 -10.91
C MET A 428 55.75 10.04 -12.40
N SER A 429 56.29 8.86 -12.74
CA SER A 429 56.50 8.40 -14.12
C SER A 429 55.25 8.49 -15.01
N GLY A 430 54.08 8.09 -14.51
CA GLY A 430 52.82 8.19 -15.26
C GLY A 430 52.33 9.62 -15.48
N TYR A 431 52.67 10.57 -14.61
CA TYR A 431 52.41 11.99 -14.84
C TYR A 431 53.37 12.55 -15.89
N ALA A 432 54.66 12.22 -15.79
CA ALA A 432 55.66 12.62 -16.76
C ALA A 432 55.31 12.12 -18.18
N GLU A 433 54.83 10.88 -18.29
CA GLU A 433 54.42 10.30 -19.58
C GLU A 433 53.20 11.00 -20.19
N ALA A 434 52.23 11.39 -19.36
CA ALA A 434 51.11 12.20 -19.81
C ALA A 434 51.56 13.57 -20.37
N ILE A 435 52.53 14.21 -19.73
CA ILE A 435 53.12 15.46 -20.23
C ILE A 435 53.93 15.23 -21.51
N ARG A 436 54.70 14.13 -21.64
CA ARG A 436 55.39 13.78 -22.90
C ARG A 436 54.42 13.54 -24.04
N THR A 437 53.27 12.94 -23.74
CA THR A 437 52.19 12.76 -24.72
C THR A 437 51.66 14.11 -25.20
N ILE A 438 51.34 15.02 -24.27
CA ILE A 438 50.90 16.38 -24.62
C ILE A 438 51.96 17.12 -25.44
N ARG A 439 53.25 17.03 -25.04
CA ARG A 439 54.37 17.60 -25.79
C ARG A 439 54.39 17.09 -27.23
N THR A 440 54.27 15.79 -27.42
CA THR A 440 54.27 15.16 -28.75
C THR A 440 53.08 15.64 -29.57
N SER A 441 51.88 15.68 -29.00
CA SER A 441 50.67 16.20 -29.67
C SER A 441 50.83 17.68 -30.08
N VAL A 442 51.43 18.50 -29.21
CA VAL A 442 51.68 19.92 -29.50
C VAL A 442 52.68 20.08 -30.66
N VAL A 443 53.78 19.32 -30.65
CA VAL A 443 54.77 19.34 -31.75
C VAL A 443 54.14 18.86 -33.07
N LEU A 444 53.37 17.77 -33.05
CA LEU A 444 52.70 17.24 -34.25
C LEU A 444 51.63 18.20 -34.80
N SER A 445 50.93 18.93 -33.93
CA SER A 445 49.94 19.93 -34.36
C SER A 445 50.55 21.12 -35.12
N GLY A 446 51.87 21.28 -35.09
CA GLY A 446 52.61 22.35 -35.75
C GLY A 446 53.60 21.86 -36.81
N ILE A 447 53.35 20.69 -37.41
CA ILE A 447 54.27 20.10 -38.41
C ILE A 447 54.41 20.97 -39.66
N ASP A 448 53.32 21.60 -40.10
CA ASP A 448 53.32 22.51 -41.26
C ASP A 448 53.77 23.93 -40.89
N LYS A 449 53.41 24.38 -39.69
CA LYS A 449 53.81 25.68 -39.14
C LYS A 449 54.20 25.49 -37.67
N SER A 450 55.49 25.64 -37.38
CA SER A 450 56.01 25.47 -36.02
C SER A 450 55.37 26.47 -35.05
N HIS A 451 54.81 25.94 -33.96
CA HIS A 451 54.22 26.73 -32.88
C HIS A 451 55.32 27.24 -31.94
N LYS A 452 55.99 28.32 -32.34
CA LYS A 452 57.11 28.91 -31.58
C LYS A 452 56.63 29.56 -30.28
N THR A 453 55.52 30.29 -30.34
CA THR A 453 54.88 30.92 -29.17
C THR A 453 53.56 30.22 -28.83
N ILE A 454 53.45 29.67 -27.63
CA ILE A 454 52.29 28.91 -27.17
C ILE A 454 51.70 29.54 -25.91
N LEU A 455 50.45 29.98 -26.01
CA LEU A 455 49.69 30.50 -24.90
C LEU A 455 48.89 29.39 -24.22
N LEU A 456 49.01 29.28 -22.89
CA LEU A 456 48.12 28.46 -22.06
C LEU A 456 47.09 29.33 -21.35
N THR A 457 45.83 28.99 -21.51
CA THR A 457 44.71 29.62 -20.80
C THR A 457 43.63 28.60 -20.45
N SER A 458 42.62 29.03 -19.71
CA SER A 458 41.52 28.20 -19.23
C SER A 458 40.22 29.00 -19.19
N SER A 459 39.09 28.38 -18.90
CA SER A 459 37.82 29.10 -18.75
C SER A 459 37.76 29.85 -17.43
N VAL A 460 38.12 29.17 -16.34
CA VAL A 460 38.01 29.67 -14.97
C VAL A 460 39.31 29.43 -14.19
N PRO A 461 39.52 30.12 -13.04
CA PRO A 461 40.67 29.86 -12.18
C PRO A 461 40.76 28.40 -11.72
N SER A 462 41.96 27.97 -11.34
CA SER A 462 42.21 26.65 -10.70
C SER A 462 41.97 25.41 -11.58
N GLU A 463 41.89 25.57 -12.90
CA GLU A 463 41.90 24.47 -13.88
C GLU A 463 43.30 23.87 -14.11
N GLY A 464 44.33 24.54 -13.58
CA GLY A 464 45.72 24.05 -13.56
C GLY A 464 46.56 24.44 -14.77
N LYS A 465 46.19 25.53 -15.45
CA LYS A 465 46.98 26.24 -16.48
C LYS A 465 48.47 26.33 -16.13
N THR A 466 48.84 27.03 -15.06
CA THR A 466 50.23 27.24 -14.59
C THR A 466 50.98 25.93 -14.37
N THR A 467 50.35 24.94 -13.75
CA THR A 467 50.98 23.63 -13.54
C THR A 467 51.27 22.94 -14.86
N THR A 468 50.31 22.96 -15.80
CA THR A 468 50.51 22.44 -17.15
C THR A 468 51.58 23.23 -17.91
N SER A 469 51.59 24.57 -17.79
CA SER A 469 52.57 25.46 -18.44
C SER A 469 54.00 25.13 -17.99
N ILE A 470 54.24 25.01 -16.68
CA ILE A 470 55.55 24.66 -16.13
C ILE A 470 56.01 23.29 -16.64
N ASN A 471 55.17 22.25 -16.48
CA ASN A 471 55.59 20.89 -16.83
C ASN A 471 55.76 20.71 -18.35
N LEU A 472 54.94 21.38 -19.17
CA LEU A 472 55.10 21.36 -20.62
C LEU A 472 56.38 22.09 -21.05
N ALA A 473 56.69 23.23 -20.44
CA ALA A 473 57.95 23.96 -20.71
C ALA A 473 59.17 23.10 -20.39
N VAL A 474 59.18 22.45 -19.22
CA VAL A 474 60.27 21.54 -18.82
C VAL A 474 60.38 20.33 -19.75
N ALA A 475 59.25 19.77 -20.20
CA ALA A 475 59.27 18.66 -21.14
C ALA A 475 59.82 19.07 -22.52
N LEU A 476 59.56 20.30 -22.97
CA LEU A 476 60.13 20.85 -24.21
C LEU A 476 61.61 21.23 -24.04
N GLY A 477 62.01 21.71 -22.85
CA GLY A 477 63.41 22.05 -22.49
C GLY A 477 64.40 20.89 -22.56
N GLN A 478 63.90 19.65 -22.56
CA GLN A 478 64.72 18.46 -22.82
C GLN A 478 65.17 18.33 -24.28
N MET A 479 64.57 19.08 -25.21
CA MET A 479 64.77 18.93 -26.66
C MET A 479 65.18 20.24 -27.35
N GLU A 480 64.72 21.38 -26.83
CA GLU A 480 64.83 22.70 -27.46
C GLU A 480 65.14 23.77 -26.40
N LYS A 481 65.59 24.96 -26.80
CA LYS A 481 65.79 26.08 -25.88
C LYS A 481 64.44 26.76 -25.58
N VAL A 482 63.96 26.65 -24.34
CA VAL A 482 62.60 27.08 -23.96
C VAL A 482 62.61 28.23 -22.95
N LEU A 483 61.76 29.22 -23.19
CA LEU A 483 61.42 30.29 -22.24
C LEU A 483 59.98 30.11 -21.70
N LEU A 484 59.81 30.14 -20.39
CA LEU A 484 58.51 30.16 -19.72
C LEU A 484 58.21 31.56 -19.19
N ILE A 485 57.10 32.17 -19.64
CA ILE A 485 56.67 33.52 -19.26
C ILE A 485 55.43 33.45 -18.38
N ASP A 486 55.47 34.09 -17.19
CA ASP A 486 54.30 34.31 -16.33
C ASP A 486 53.61 35.62 -16.75
N ALA A 487 52.63 35.53 -17.65
CA ALA A 487 51.80 36.66 -18.09
C ALA A 487 50.50 36.79 -17.29
N ASP A 488 50.24 35.94 -16.27
CA ASP A 488 49.15 36.13 -15.31
C ASP A 488 49.60 37.10 -14.20
N MET A 489 49.77 38.37 -14.58
CA MET A 489 50.18 39.42 -13.63
C MET A 489 49.13 39.70 -12.55
N ARG A 490 47.88 39.26 -12.74
CA ARG A 490 46.81 39.46 -11.74
C ARG A 490 46.97 38.50 -10.57
N ARG A 491 47.36 37.26 -10.83
CA ARG A 491 47.61 36.24 -9.80
C ARG A 491 48.86 35.44 -10.15
N PRO A 492 50.05 36.07 -10.10
CA PRO A 492 51.30 35.42 -10.49
C PRO A 492 51.55 34.22 -9.59
N SER A 493 51.90 33.10 -10.23
CA SER A 493 51.94 31.80 -9.58
C SER A 493 53.12 30.94 -9.99
N ILE A 494 53.81 31.25 -11.10
CA ILE A 494 55.03 30.55 -11.50
C ILE A 494 56.13 30.80 -10.46
N GLY A 495 56.39 32.06 -10.11
CA GLY A 495 57.42 32.41 -9.12
C GLY A 495 57.19 31.71 -7.77
N LYS A 496 55.94 31.69 -7.29
CA LYS A 496 55.57 30.99 -6.05
C LYS A 496 55.73 29.47 -6.13
N THR A 497 55.47 28.88 -7.30
CA THR A 497 55.56 27.43 -7.51
C THR A 497 57.01 26.97 -7.60
N LEU A 498 57.88 27.80 -8.18
CA LEU A 498 59.30 27.52 -8.41
C LEU A 498 60.22 28.10 -7.31
N ASP A 499 59.64 28.63 -6.23
CA ASP A 499 60.34 29.22 -5.08
C ASP A 499 61.25 30.41 -5.46
N ILE A 500 60.81 31.20 -6.44
CA ILE A 500 61.47 32.44 -6.89
C ILE A 500 60.98 33.62 -6.02
N PRO A 501 61.87 34.49 -5.50
CA PRO A 501 61.50 35.64 -4.70
C PRO A 501 60.47 36.54 -5.39
N ALA A 502 59.48 37.02 -4.63
CA ALA A 502 58.40 37.85 -5.18
C ALA A 502 58.86 39.22 -5.69
N ASN A 503 60.03 39.70 -5.25
CA ASN A 503 60.62 40.97 -5.65
C ASN A 503 61.59 40.86 -6.84
N SER A 504 61.74 39.65 -7.42
CA SER A 504 62.57 39.48 -8.61
C SER A 504 61.99 40.32 -9.77
N PRO A 505 62.84 41.06 -10.51
CA PRO A 505 62.39 41.78 -11.69
C PRO A 505 61.87 40.78 -12.74
N GLY A 506 60.87 41.18 -13.51
CA GLY A 506 60.19 40.28 -14.46
C GLY A 506 59.52 41.02 -15.61
N LEU A 507 58.52 40.38 -16.21
CA LEU A 507 57.83 40.85 -17.40
C LEU A 507 57.30 42.28 -17.27
N ALA A 508 56.71 42.64 -16.13
CA ALA A 508 56.21 44.00 -15.91
C ALA A 508 57.35 45.03 -15.91
N ASN A 509 58.49 44.71 -15.28
CA ASN A 509 59.67 45.58 -15.25
C ASN A 509 60.28 45.74 -16.64
N MET A 510 60.32 44.67 -17.42
CA MET A 510 60.80 44.68 -18.81
C MET A 510 59.99 45.57 -19.72
N VAL A 511 58.66 45.40 -19.74
CA VAL A 511 57.80 46.19 -20.64
C VAL A 511 57.75 47.67 -20.24
N THR A 512 57.86 47.96 -18.94
CA THR A 512 57.95 49.34 -18.44
C THR A 512 59.33 49.98 -18.66
N GLY A 513 60.38 49.19 -18.89
CA GLY A 513 61.75 49.65 -19.07
C GLY A 513 62.48 49.99 -17.77
N THR A 514 62.10 49.34 -16.66
CA THR A 514 62.70 49.56 -15.33
C THR A 514 63.79 48.55 -14.97
N ALA A 515 64.02 47.54 -15.81
CA ALA A 515 65.08 46.54 -15.70
C ALA A 515 65.52 46.07 -17.10
N GLU A 516 66.73 45.53 -17.21
CA GLU A 516 67.25 44.95 -18.46
C GLU A 516 66.82 43.49 -18.64
N LEU A 517 66.83 43.00 -19.89
CA LEU A 517 66.30 41.68 -20.25
C LEU A 517 67.03 40.55 -19.53
N ASP A 518 68.35 40.64 -19.47
CA ASP A 518 69.19 39.59 -18.92
C ASP A 518 69.09 39.53 -17.38
N ASP A 519 68.70 40.64 -16.72
CA ASP A 519 68.41 40.68 -15.27
C ASP A 519 67.06 40.06 -14.90
N CYS A 520 66.13 40.00 -15.86
CA CYS A 520 64.76 39.51 -15.64
C CYS A 520 64.59 38.02 -15.98
N ILE A 521 65.53 37.45 -16.75
CA ILE A 521 65.50 36.04 -17.16
C ILE A 521 66.27 35.21 -16.14
N LEU A 522 65.60 34.20 -15.58
CA LEU A 522 66.19 33.27 -14.62
C LEU A 522 66.40 31.91 -15.28
N HIS A 523 67.66 31.46 -15.38
CA HIS A 523 67.98 30.13 -15.88
C HIS A 523 67.76 29.06 -14.80
N MET A 524 67.09 27.97 -15.15
CA MET A 524 66.89 26.81 -14.28
C MET A 524 67.69 25.62 -14.78
N GLU A 525 68.85 25.39 -14.17
CA GLU A 525 69.79 24.32 -14.56
C GLU A 525 69.15 22.92 -14.52
N ASP A 526 68.41 22.60 -13.45
CA ASP A 526 67.78 21.28 -13.26
C ASP A 526 66.77 20.89 -14.38
N ALA A 527 66.24 21.88 -15.11
CA ALA A 527 65.20 21.72 -16.10
C ALA A 527 65.61 22.16 -17.51
N ASN A 528 66.78 22.76 -17.67
CA ASN A 528 67.26 23.38 -18.91
C ASN A 528 66.24 24.32 -19.56
N ILE A 529 65.61 25.19 -18.76
CA ILE A 529 64.68 26.21 -19.24
C ILE A 529 64.99 27.57 -18.63
N ASP A 530 64.61 28.62 -19.35
CA ASP A 530 64.64 30.00 -18.86
C ASP A 530 63.24 30.42 -18.41
N ILE A 531 63.17 31.27 -17.39
CA ILE A 531 61.92 31.71 -16.77
C ILE A 531 61.89 33.23 -16.69
N LEU A 532 60.83 33.82 -17.22
CA LEU A 532 60.49 35.24 -17.05
C LEU A 532 59.24 35.33 -16.18
N THR A 533 59.42 35.67 -14.90
CA THR A 533 58.29 35.84 -13.97
C THR A 533 57.48 37.10 -14.26
N ALA A 534 56.33 37.28 -13.64
CA ALA A 534 55.50 38.48 -13.85
C ALA A 534 56.18 39.78 -13.37
N GLY A 535 57.07 39.68 -12.38
CA GLY A 535 57.66 40.83 -11.69
C GLY A 535 56.68 41.51 -10.72
N LEU A 536 56.97 42.76 -10.37
CA LEU A 536 56.10 43.59 -9.54
C LEU A 536 54.77 43.84 -10.25
N VAL A 537 53.67 43.38 -9.65
CA VAL A 537 52.32 43.44 -10.24
C VAL A 537 51.94 44.90 -10.53
N PRO A 538 51.72 45.28 -11.80
CA PRO A 538 51.35 46.64 -12.15
C PRO A 538 49.87 46.91 -11.81
N PRO A 539 49.47 48.19 -11.63
CA PRO A 539 48.07 48.54 -11.40
C PRO A 539 47.15 48.17 -12.57
N ASN A 540 47.66 48.26 -13.81
CA ASN A 540 46.92 47.95 -15.05
C ASN A 540 47.62 46.88 -15.91
N PRO A 541 47.49 45.57 -15.58
CA PRO A 541 48.12 44.49 -16.35
C PRO A 541 47.75 44.43 -17.84
N LEU A 542 46.48 44.70 -18.17
CA LEU A 542 45.97 44.56 -19.54
C LEU A 542 46.61 45.59 -20.49
N GLU A 543 46.79 46.83 -20.04
CA GLU A 543 47.39 47.90 -20.85
C GLU A 543 48.83 47.53 -21.23
N LEU A 544 49.59 47.01 -20.26
CA LEU A 544 50.94 46.53 -20.46
C LEU A 544 51.00 45.38 -21.48
N LEU A 545 50.15 44.36 -21.32
CA LEU A 545 50.08 43.21 -22.23
C LEU A 545 49.55 43.58 -23.63
N SER A 546 48.79 44.67 -23.76
CA SER A 546 48.32 45.20 -25.05
C SER A 546 49.28 46.17 -25.72
N SER A 547 50.37 46.56 -25.04
CA SER A 547 51.30 47.57 -25.52
C SER A 547 52.16 47.06 -26.70
N HIS A 548 52.59 47.99 -27.55
CA HIS A 548 53.52 47.67 -28.65
C HIS A 548 54.84 47.08 -28.13
N ARG A 549 55.32 47.58 -26.99
CA ARG A 549 56.55 47.10 -26.33
C ARG A 549 56.48 45.62 -25.96
N PHE A 550 55.34 45.12 -25.48
CA PHE A 550 55.19 43.69 -25.19
C PHE A 550 55.26 42.84 -26.47
N ALA A 551 54.65 43.30 -27.57
CA ALA A 551 54.72 42.62 -28.85
C ALA A 551 56.16 42.61 -29.43
N GLU A 552 56.89 43.73 -29.32
CA GLU A 552 58.31 43.82 -29.70
C GLU A 552 59.19 42.92 -28.84
N LEU A 553 58.97 42.90 -27.52
CA LEU A 553 59.66 41.99 -26.60
C LEU A 553 59.43 40.52 -26.99
N LEU A 554 58.20 40.13 -27.30
CA LEU A 554 57.92 38.75 -27.70
C LEU A 554 58.64 38.40 -29.02
N ARG A 555 58.71 39.32 -29.98
CA ARG A 555 59.46 39.12 -31.24
C ARG A 555 60.96 38.98 -31.00
N SER A 556 61.56 39.81 -30.15
CA SER A 556 63.00 39.70 -29.84
C SER A 556 63.33 38.43 -29.06
N LEU A 557 62.44 37.99 -28.18
CA LEU A 557 62.56 36.69 -27.49
C LEU A 557 62.46 35.52 -28.48
N CYS A 558 61.63 35.63 -29.52
CA CYS A 558 61.56 34.62 -30.59
C CYS A 558 62.87 34.49 -31.37
N GLU A 559 63.81 35.43 -31.31
CA GLU A 559 65.14 35.25 -31.92
C GLU A 559 66.09 34.44 -31.01
N ARG A 560 65.86 34.48 -29.69
CA ARG A 560 66.75 33.87 -28.68
C ARG A 560 66.34 32.46 -28.24
N TYR A 561 65.08 32.08 -28.45
CA TYR A 561 64.49 30.83 -27.98
C TYR A 561 63.84 30.07 -29.13
N ASP A 562 63.90 28.74 -29.07
CA ASP A 562 63.21 27.87 -30.02
C ASP A 562 61.72 27.77 -29.67
N ARG A 563 61.40 27.86 -28.37
CA ARG A 563 60.04 27.81 -27.86
C ARG A 563 59.79 28.82 -26.75
N ILE A 564 58.61 29.43 -26.78
CA ILE A 564 58.13 30.31 -25.71
C ILE A 564 56.77 29.81 -25.23
N ILE A 565 56.68 29.47 -23.94
CA ILE A 565 55.44 29.07 -23.27
C ILE A 565 54.95 30.23 -22.42
N ILE A 566 53.71 30.67 -22.62
CA ILE A 566 53.12 31.82 -21.92
C ILE A 566 51.95 31.35 -21.04
N ASP A 567 52.09 31.46 -19.73
CA ASP A 567 50.97 31.24 -18.79
C ASP A 567 50.15 32.53 -18.66
N SER A 568 48.84 32.46 -18.83
CA SER A 568 47.97 33.65 -18.80
C SER A 568 46.68 33.42 -18.04
N ALA A 569 46.01 34.51 -17.67
CA ALA A 569 44.77 34.50 -16.91
C ALA A 569 43.61 33.78 -17.64
N PRO A 570 42.58 33.31 -16.92
CA PRO A 570 41.43 32.61 -17.50
C PRO A 570 40.62 33.50 -18.46
N ALA A 571 40.27 32.96 -19.62
CA ALA A 571 39.65 33.67 -20.74
C ALA A 571 38.22 34.18 -20.47
N LEU A 572 37.48 33.61 -19.51
CA LEU A 572 36.15 34.16 -19.14
C LEU A 572 36.25 35.29 -18.12
N LEU A 573 37.30 35.32 -17.30
CA LEU A 573 37.41 36.27 -16.21
C LEU A 573 37.94 37.63 -16.67
N VAL A 574 38.94 37.63 -17.56
CA VAL A 574 39.63 38.85 -18.01
C VAL A 574 40.04 38.75 -19.48
N SER A 575 40.40 39.89 -20.08
CA SER A 575 40.76 39.97 -21.50
C SER A 575 42.24 39.71 -21.79
N ASP A 576 43.07 39.53 -20.76
CA ASP A 576 44.53 39.41 -20.88
C ASP A 576 44.94 38.28 -21.86
N SER A 577 44.36 37.08 -21.69
CA SER A 577 44.63 35.94 -22.58
C SER A 577 44.09 36.13 -24.00
N LEU A 578 43.02 36.90 -24.19
CA LEU A 578 42.49 37.20 -25.53
C LEU A 578 43.41 38.14 -26.29
N VAL A 579 43.97 39.14 -25.61
CA VAL A 579 44.93 40.07 -26.22
C VAL A 579 46.21 39.32 -26.62
N ILE A 580 46.77 38.53 -25.70
CA ILE A 580 47.98 37.74 -25.99
C ILE A 580 47.71 36.74 -27.12
N SER A 581 46.51 36.14 -27.18
CA SER A 581 46.18 35.13 -28.20
C SER A 581 46.29 35.62 -29.66
N ARG A 582 46.27 36.94 -29.87
CA ARG A 582 46.38 37.54 -31.21
C ARG A 582 47.82 37.66 -31.73
N ILE A 583 48.81 37.55 -30.84
CA ILE A 583 50.23 37.75 -31.17
C ILE A 583 51.07 36.49 -30.91
N VAL A 584 50.41 35.34 -30.71
CA VAL A 584 51.05 34.02 -30.54
C VAL A 584 50.71 33.09 -31.69
N ASP A 585 51.49 32.03 -31.88
CA ASP A 585 51.29 31.04 -32.94
C ASP A 585 50.23 30.01 -32.60
N ALA A 586 50.09 29.66 -31.31
CA ALA A 586 49.17 28.65 -30.84
C ALA A 586 48.57 28.96 -29.47
N VAL A 587 47.33 28.51 -29.26
CA VAL A 587 46.66 28.49 -27.95
C VAL A 587 46.34 27.07 -27.55
N LEU A 588 46.80 26.69 -26.37
CA LEU A 588 46.49 25.43 -25.70
C LEU A 588 45.50 25.69 -24.56
N TYR A 589 44.33 25.06 -24.61
CA TYR A 589 43.24 25.35 -23.69
C TYR A 589 43.12 24.29 -22.60
N VAL A 590 43.24 24.68 -21.33
CA VAL A 590 43.22 23.74 -20.20
C VAL A 590 41.83 23.68 -19.58
N VAL A 591 41.24 22.49 -19.53
CA VAL A 591 39.91 22.24 -18.93
C VAL A 591 40.06 21.26 -17.78
N ARG A 592 39.40 21.52 -16.65
CA ARG A 592 39.42 20.59 -15.51
C ARG A 592 38.33 19.51 -15.60
N SER A 593 38.75 18.25 -15.52
CA SER A 593 37.85 17.08 -15.44
C SER A 593 37.05 17.06 -14.13
N ASP A 594 35.83 16.53 -14.18
CA ASP A 594 34.89 16.39 -13.05
C ASP A 594 34.55 17.73 -12.33
N ALA A 595 34.82 18.89 -12.95
CA ALA A 595 34.59 20.20 -12.33
C ALA A 595 34.10 21.28 -13.29
N THR A 596 34.69 21.39 -14.49
CA THR A 596 34.29 22.42 -15.45
C THR A 596 33.08 21.93 -16.24
N SER A 597 32.01 22.74 -16.25
CA SER A 597 30.80 22.41 -17.01
C SER A 597 31.03 22.53 -18.52
N HIS A 598 30.28 21.77 -19.32
CA HIS A 598 30.33 21.87 -20.78
C HIS A 598 30.01 23.29 -21.28
N GLY A 599 29.05 23.96 -20.65
CA GLY A 599 28.69 25.33 -21.00
C GLY A 599 29.85 26.30 -20.76
N THR A 600 30.49 26.21 -19.60
CA THR A 600 31.64 27.07 -19.25
C THR A 600 32.80 26.91 -20.23
N ALA A 601 33.21 25.67 -20.50
CA ALA A 601 34.30 25.41 -21.46
C ALA A 601 33.95 25.88 -22.87
N ARG A 602 32.71 25.65 -23.31
CA ARG A 602 32.22 26.08 -24.62
C ARG A 602 32.23 27.61 -24.75
N SER A 603 31.75 28.34 -23.76
CA SER A 603 31.78 29.81 -23.76
C SER A 603 33.22 30.34 -23.82
N GLY A 604 34.14 29.72 -23.08
CA GLY A 604 35.54 30.09 -23.10
C GLY A 604 36.20 29.89 -24.47
N ILE A 605 36.00 28.72 -25.07
CA ILE A 605 36.48 28.42 -26.43
C ILE A 605 35.82 29.33 -27.47
N ALA A 606 34.52 29.59 -27.37
CA ALA A 606 33.83 30.49 -28.28
C ALA A 606 34.41 31.90 -28.23
N ARG A 607 34.79 32.39 -27.03
CA ARG A 607 35.46 33.70 -26.88
C ARG A 607 36.85 33.72 -27.51
N MET A 608 37.62 32.64 -27.39
CA MET A 608 38.91 32.50 -28.07
C MET A 608 38.74 32.48 -29.60
N LYS A 609 37.78 31.69 -30.12
CA LYS A 609 37.47 31.64 -31.56
C LYS A 609 37.01 33.00 -32.09
N ALA A 610 36.17 33.72 -31.35
CA ALA A 610 35.72 35.07 -31.73
C ALA A 610 36.86 36.10 -31.75
N ALA A 611 37.93 35.89 -30.97
CA ALA A 611 39.13 36.71 -31.01
C ALA A 611 40.11 36.31 -32.13
N ASN A 612 39.76 35.33 -32.98
CA ASN A 612 40.62 34.70 -33.98
C ASN A 612 41.89 34.09 -33.38
N ALA A 613 41.79 33.56 -32.17
CA ALA A 613 42.90 32.88 -31.52
C ALA A 613 43.24 31.55 -32.25
N PRO A 614 44.52 31.23 -32.46
CA PRO A 614 44.95 29.97 -33.09
C PRO A 614 44.84 28.80 -32.10
N LEU A 615 43.62 28.38 -31.78
CA LEU A 615 43.34 27.30 -30.84
C LEU A 615 43.69 25.93 -31.44
N ILE A 616 44.78 25.32 -30.96
CA ILE A 616 45.29 24.03 -31.46
C ILE A 616 44.63 22.81 -30.78
N GLY A 617 44.08 23.00 -29.57
CA GLY A 617 43.33 21.95 -28.89
C GLY A 617 43.21 22.13 -27.38
N VAL A 618 42.70 21.09 -26.72
CA VAL A 618 42.40 21.07 -25.29
C VAL A 618 43.25 20.05 -24.54
N VAL A 619 43.71 20.42 -23.35
CA VAL A 619 44.27 19.52 -22.34
C VAL A 619 43.25 19.32 -21.23
N LEU A 620 42.83 18.08 -21.03
CA LEU A 620 41.93 17.72 -19.92
C LEU A 620 42.77 17.44 -18.67
N ASN A 621 42.72 18.32 -17.70
CA ASN A 621 43.55 18.29 -16.50
C ASN A 621 42.83 17.69 -15.29
N LYS A 622 43.61 17.14 -14.34
CA LYS A 622 43.15 16.49 -13.12
C LYS A 622 42.21 15.31 -13.38
N VAL A 623 42.50 14.52 -14.40
CA VAL A 623 41.74 13.31 -14.73
C VAL A 623 41.97 12.24 -13.68
N ASN A 624 40.90 11.65 -13.16
CA ASN A 624 41.01 10.53 -12.25
C ASN A 624 41.29 9.24 -13.03
N MET A 625 42.57 8.86 -13.14
CA MET A 625 43.00 7.70 -13.94
C MET A 625 42.42 6.37 -13.47
N ARG A 626 42.18 6.19 -12.15
CA ARG A 626 41.54 4.96 -11.62
C ARG A 626 40.11 4.81 -12.12
N ARG A 627 39.41 5.93 -12.28
CA ARG A 627 38.09 5.97 -12.89
C ARG A 627 38.21 5.75 -14.40
N ALA A 628 39.06 6.53 -15.09
CA ALA A 628 39.25 6.42 -16.53
C ALA A 628 39.63 5.00 -17.02
N ALA A 629 40.47 4.27 -16.28
CA ALA A 629 40.84 2.88 -16.58
C ALA A 629 39.68 1.88 -16.45
N GLN A 630 38.71 2.14 -15.56
CA GLN A 630 37.49 1.33 -15.45
C GLN A 630 36.49 1.62 -16.59
N TYR A 631 36.60 2.79 -17.22
CA TYR A 631 35.73 3.23 -18.32
C TYR A 631 36.26 2.83 -19.71
N TYR A 632 37.59 2.81 -19.93
CA TYR A 632 38.21 2.63 -21.25
C TYR A 632 39.36 1.62 -21.20
N GLY A 633 39.03 0.33 -21.20
CA GLY A 633 40.02 -0.76 -21.22
C GLY A 633 40.92 -0.81 -22.47
N ALA A 634 40.61 -0.05 -23.52
CA ALA A 634 41.38 0.00 -24.77
C ALA A 634 42.33 1.21 -24.87
N TYR A 635 41.93 2.40 -24.40
CA TYR A 635 42.74 3.63 -24.50
C TYR A 635 43.83 3.73 -23.42
N THR A 636 43.63 3.02 -22.29
CA THR A 636 44.61 2.97 -21.19
C THR A 636 45.78 2.02 -21.43
N GLY A 637 45.73 1.16 -22.45
CA GLY A 637 46.85 0.24 -22.77
C GLY A 637 48.18 0.97 -23.00
N TYR A 638 48.14 2.15 -23.61
CA TYR A 638 49.34 2.99 -23.84
C TYR A 638 49.82 3.73 -22.56
N TYR A 639 48.91 4.12 -21.68
CA TYR A 639 49.23 4.79 -20.41
C TYR A 639 49.62 3.81 -19.27
N ASN A 640 49.24 2.54 -19.37
CA ASN A 640 49.42 1.53 -18.32
C ASN A 640 50.78 0.80 -18.42
N TYR A 641 51.49 0.91 -19.55
CA TYR A 641 52.80 0.24 -19.73
C TYR A 641 53.87 0.72 -18.74
N GLY A 642 53.79 1.97 -18.26
CA GLY A 642 54.70 2.52 -17.25
C GLY A 642 54.33 2.24 -15.79
N TYR A 643 53.13 1.73 -15.51
CA TYR A 643 52.64 1.53 -14.12
C TYR A 643 52.88 0.11 -13.59
N SER A 644 53.12 -0.88 -14.45
CA SER A 644 53.25 -2.29 -14.07
C SER A 644 54.60 -2.65 -13.40
N TYR A 645 55.65 -1.86 -13.59
CA TYR A 645 57.01 -2.19 -13.08
C TYR A 645 57.40 -1.50 -11.76
N GLY A 646 56.44 -0.93 -11.03
CA GLY A 646 56.74 -0.06 -9.89
C GLY A 646 55.97 -0.33 -8.61
N TYR A 647 55.43 -1.54 -8.37
CA TYR A 647 54.83 -1.88 -7.07
C TYR A 647 54.96 -3.38 -6.74
N GLY A 648 56.21 -3.85 -6.68
CA GLY A 648 56.54 -5.06 -5.92
C GLY A 648 56.93 -4.65 -4.50
N SER A 649 55.95 -4.53 -3.60
CA SER A 649 56.23 -4.50 -2.17
C SER A 649 56.81 -5.86 -1.76
N ARG A 650 58.14 -6.03 -1.85
CA ARG A 650 58.83 -7.04 -1.05
C ARG A 650 58.63 -6.66 0.41
N LYS A 651 57.70 -7.36 1.08
CA LYS A 651 57.76 -7.50 2.53
C LYS A 651 59.17 -7.98 2.87
N ALA A 652 59.88 -7.21 3.68
CA ALA A 652 61.05 -7.70 4.38
C ALA A 652 60.61 -8.93 5.20
N PRO A 653 61.37 -10.03 5.20
CA PRO A 653 61.11 -11.13 6.12
C PRO A 653 61.38 -10.63 7.55
N ASP A 654 60.42 -10.89 8.44
CA ASP A 654 60.60 -10.78 9.89
C ASP A 654 61.79 -11.64 10.29
N ALA A 655 62.80 -10.99 10.88
CA ALA A 655 63.83 -11.68 11.63
C ALA A 655 63.34 -11.79 13.07
N SER A 656 62.87 -12.98 13.44
CA SER A 656 62.68 -13.40 14.83
C SER A 656 63.37 -14.74 15.05
N GLU A 657 64.27 -14.71 16.04
CA GLU A 657 64.66 -15.81 16.94
C GLU A 657 65.61 -16.90 16.41
N GLY A 658 66.81 -16.88 16.98
CA GLY A 658 67.86 -17.88 16.84
C GLY A 658 69.14 -17.43 17.55
N ASP A 659 69.06 -17.22 18.87
CA ASP A 659 70.04 -17.64 19.90
C ASP A 659 69.50 -17.34 21.31
#